data_AF-A0A409VV66-F1
#
_entry.id   AF-A0A409VV66-F1
#
_cell.length_a   1.000
_cell.length_b   1.000
_cell.length_c   1.000
_cell.angle_alpha   90.00
_cell.angle_beta   90.00
_cell.angle_gamma   90.00
#
_symmetry.space_group_name_H-M   'P 1'
#
loop_
_entity.id
_entity.type
_entity.pdbx_description
1 polymer ?
#
loop_
_entity_poly.entity_id
_entity_poly.type
_entity_poly.pdbx_seq_one_letter_code
_entity_poly.pdbx_strand_id
1 'polypeptide(L)'
;MSTKHLYASSDGLVLKSLRGAVALNPSLGLHEPSKTVFVLPSSTPTSASSASASSSFSTTPPTPSKPTPRRTAVISGGGSGHEPAHAGYTGRGMLAASVAGDIFASPSAKQVLCAVELAAFGGCTGAVSGSSSSSSSGAGGSAEGSVKREEQEQEQEPRDVLAIINNYTGDILNFGLAIEKARLLHPRLNIASVVVADDVALLRQTKESNSLVGPRGLGANVLVCKILGALAEYGPGPSYTSSSSTTSASTSGGSGARASLALLKAYGDAVTANLYSLGVGLDHCHVPGHGRPASSTAGGTDNARLRGGECEVGLGLHNEPGVQRRPIGSAEGLLEDMVRMLLDAQIVRSGAGMLRKGGGNGNREGDGEEEGCVLFVNNLGGMSQLEMGAVVHDVLEILGSHRPFPSLAKERIHPRRVYSSSYMTSLNAPGFSLSLLDAAGIRMSLDTLQSNITSTTATTPTSSSTTAQGSDSDSDPEQEQLKEDLAKIDLYSLLDAPTDATAWVGARRWDSVDPSDSAGERRRKGQEAAVGILASSRTSTSGAVPGGGGPAPQASTAPPSSSSASTPTLSGVVDAAIRGACTHVLNVRDELTEYDTLVGDGDCGDTFAAGANGLLQALDNHTLTTQNVELSKVVSQVADVLLEDRM
;
A
#
# COMPACT_ATOMS: atom_id res chain seq x y z
N MET A 1 19.31 -15.29 4.25
CA MET A 1 18.60 -15.01 2.99
C MET A 1 19.22 -15.67 1.77
N SER A 2 18.38 -16.04 0.81
CA SER A 2 18.82 -16.63 -0.46
C SER A 2 19.58 -15.61 -1.29
N THR A 3 20.79 -15.99 -1.73
CA THR A 3 21.52 -15.28 -2.81
C THR A 3 21.26 -15.92 -4.17
N LYS A 4 20.27 -16.81 -4.24
CA LYS A 4 19.86 -17.50 -5.45
C LYS A 4 18.75 -16.70 -6.09
N HIS A 5 18.96 -16.30 -7.33
CA HIS A 5 17.93 -15.79 -8.21
C HIS A 5 17.60 -16.85 -9.25
N LEU A 6 16.36 -16.86 -9.72
CA LEU A 6 15.97 -17.66 -10.89
C LEU A 6 16.77 -17.23 -12.14
N TYR A 7 17.06 -15.93 -12.26
CA TYR A 7 17.87 -15.35 -13.32
C TYR A 7 19.24 -14.96 -12.77
N ALA A 8 20.30 -15.61 -13.26
CA ALA A 8 21.66 -15.39 -12.76
C ALA A 8 22.32 -14.09 -13.25
N SER A 9 21.77 -13.45 -14.29
CA SER A 9 22.21 -12.16 -14.82
C SER A 9 21.06 -11.15 -14.84
N SER A 10 21.41 -9.87 -14.68
CA SER A 10 20.51 -8.73 -14.88
C SER A 10 20.28 -8.40 -16.36
N ASP A 11 21.06 -8.97 -17.28
CA ASP A 11 21.00 -8.67 -18.73
C ASP A 11 19.62 -9.00 -19.31
N GLY A 12 18.96 -7.95 -19.84
CA GLY A 12 17.61 -8.05 -20.41
C GLY A 12 16.51 -8.40 -19.41
N LEU A 13 16.82 -8.52 -18.11
CA LEU A 13 15.85 -8.87 -17.07
C LEU A 13 14.76 -7.80 -16.93
N VAL A 14 15.15 -6.53 -16.97
CA VAL A 14 14.21 -5.40 -16.93
C VAL A 14 13.18 -5.48 -18.07
N LEU A 15 13.63 -5.64 -19.32
CA LEU A 15 12.71 -5.74 -20.45
C LEU A 15 11.78 -6.95 -20.35
N LYS A 16 12.28 -8.10 -19.87
CA LYS A 16 11.44 -9.29 -19.63
C LYS A 16 10.38 -9.02 -18.55
N SER A 17 10.76 -8.35 -17.47
CA SER A 17 9.85 -7.92 -16.39
C SER A 17 8.74 -7.01 -16.94
N LEU A 18 9.09 -5.99 -17.72
CA LEU A 18 8.12 -5.07 -18.33
C LEU A 18 7.18 -5.75 -19.32
N ARG A 19 7.68 -6.69 -20.14
CA ARG A 19 6.82 -7.51 -21.02
C ARG A 19 5.83 -8.34 -20.19
N GLY A 20 6.25 -8.84 -19.04
CA GLY A 20 5.36 -9.50 -18.07
C GLY A 20 4.27 -8.57 -17.55
N ALA A 21 4.64 -7.35 -17.13
CA ALA A 21 3.67 -6.36 -16.66
C ALA A 21 2.62 -6.02 -17.74
N VAL A 22 3.04 -5.83 -18.99
CA VAL A 22 2.12 -5.60 -20.12
C VAL A 22 1.26 -6.83 -20.43
N ALA A 23 1.80 -8.04 -20.31
CA ALA A 23 1.02 -9.26 -20.52
C ALA A 23 -0.12 -9.43 -19.51
N LEU A 24 0.00 -8.83 -18.31
CA LEU A 24 -1.04 -8.85 -17.28
C LEU A 24 -2.15 -7.82 -17.54
N ASN A 25 -1.91 -6.80 -18.37
CA ASN A 25 -2.88 -5.75 -18.66
C ASN A 25 -2.93 -5.44 -20.18
N PRO A 26 -3.97 -5.92 -20.89
CA PRO A 26 -4.07 -5.74 -22.35
C PRO A 26 -4.31 -4.29 -22.78
N SER A 27 -4.57 -3.36 -21.85
CA SER A 27 -4.68 -1.93 -22.15
C SER A 27 -3.31 -1.24 -22.27
N LEU A 28 -2.21 -1.95 -22.02
CA LEU A 28 -0.86 -1.38 -21.99
C LEU A 28 -0.05 -1.69 -23.25
N GLY A 29 0.80 -0.75 -23.62
CA GLY A 29 1.87 -0.91 -24.60
C GLY A 29 3.25 -0.81 -23.93
N LEU A 30 4.27 -1.36 -24.60
CA LEU A 30 5.67 -1.24 -24.19
C LEU A 30 6.48 -0.63 -25.34
N HIS A 31 7.06 0.55 -25.10
CA HIS A 31 8.11 1.09 -25.95
C HIS A 31 9.47 0.60 -25.42
N GLU A 32 9.95 -0.52 -25.96
CA GLU A 32 11.17 -1.20 -25.48
C GLU A 32 12.43 -0.33 -25.48
N PRO A 33 12.73 0.50 -26.51
CA PRO A 33 13.95 1.29 -26.53
C PRO A 33 14.04 2.30 -25.38
N SER A 34 12.91 2.82 -24.91
CA SER A 34 12.87 3.70 -23.74
C SER A 34 12.55 2.98 -22.44
N LYS A 35 12.19 1.70 -22.49
CA LYS A 35 11.64 0.92 -21.35
C LYS A 35 10.43 1.62 -20.73
N THR A 36 9.55 2.15 -21.58
CA THR A 36 8.33 2.86 -21.14
C THR A 36 7.11 1.96 -21.33
N VAL A 37 6.38 1.73 -20.24
CA VAL A 37 5.04 1.13 -20.28
C VAL A 37 4.02 2.25 -20.29
N PHE A 38 3.01 2.20 -21.15
CA PHE A 38 2.03 3.27 -21.30
C PHE A 38 0.64 2.73 -21.62
N VAL A 39 -0.40 3.49 -21.28
CA VAL A 39 -1.78 3.14 -21.60
C VAL A 39 -2.05 3.39 -23.08
N LEU A 40 -2.55 2.38 -23.79
CA LEU A 40 -2.95 2.48 -25.19
C LEU A 40 -4.22 3.33 -25.36
N PRO A 41 -4.37 4.04 -26.50
CA PRO A 41 -5.66 4.64 -26.87
C PRO A 41 -6.78 3.61 -26.85
N SER A 42 -7.94 3.98 -26.30
CA SER A 42 -9.14 3.16 -26.43
C SER A 42 -9.58 3.12 -27.90
N SER A 43 -9.56 1.92 -28.51
CA SER A 43 -10.14 1.68 -29.83
C SER A 43 -11.68 1.65 -29.75
N THR A 44 -12.33 2.79 -29.65
CA THR A 44 -13.76 2.85 -30.00
C THR A 44 -13.84 2.83 -31.53
N PRO A 45 -14.48 1.83 -32.17
CA PRO A 45 -14.80 1.95 -33.57
C PRO A 45 -15.75 3.15 -33.69
N THR A 46 -15.33 4.17 -34.42
CA THR A 46 -16.22 5.23 -34.88
C THR A 46 -17.32 4.56 -35.68
N SER A 47 -18.48 4.34 -35.06
CA SER A 47 -19.69 4.11 -35.83
C SER A 47 -19.88 5.38 -36.65
N ALA A 48 -19.67 5.25 -37.96
CA ALA A 48 -20.06 6.26 -38.91
C ALA A 48 -21.59 6.40 -38.81
N SER A 49 -22.07 7.27 -37.92
CA SER A 49 -23.45 7.72 -37.98
C SER A 49 -23.55 8.61 -39.21
N SER A 50 -24.26 8.11 -40.22
CA SER A 50 -24.72 8.90 -41.34
C SER A 50 -25.60 10.04 -40.80
N ALA A 51 -24.99 11.20 -40.57
CA ALA A 51 -25.72 12.41 -40.21
C ALA A 51 -26.59 12.81 -41.40
N SER A 52 -27.90 12.62 -41.27
CA SER A 52 -28.89 13.30 -42.09
C SER A 52 -28.82 14.79 -41.75
N ALA A 53 -28.37 15.60 -42.71
CA ALA A 53 -28.33 17.05 -42.57
C ALA A 53 -29.76 17.62 -42.59
N SER A 54 -30.28 17.99 -41.42
CA SER A 54 -31.36 18.98 -41.32
C SER A 54 -30.75 20.33 -40.97
N SER A 55 -30.70 21.23 -41.95
CA SER A 55 -30.21 22.60 -41.78
C SER A 55 -31.22 23.45 -41.01
N SER A 56 -30.95 23.74 -39.75
CA SER A 56 -31.49 24.92 -39.07
C SER A 56 -30.34 25.90 -38.83
N PHE A 57 -30.37 27.01 -39.57
CA PHE A 57 -29.42 28.10 -39.42
C PHE A 57 -29.76 28.86 -38.12
N SER A 58 -28.90 28.74 -37.10
CA SER A 58 -28.95 29.63 -35.93
C SER A 58 -28.06 30.84 -36.20
N THR A 59 -28.65 32.03 -36.15
CA THR A 59 -27.99 33.34 -36.41
C THR A 59 -27.43 34.00 -35.14
N THR A 60 -27.19 33.25 -34.06
CA THR A 60 -26.49 33.78 -32.88
C THR A 60 -24.99 33.50 -32.98
N PRO A 61 -24.11 34.51 -32.89
CA PRO A 61 -22.67 34.28 -32.79
C PRO A 61 -22.38 33.40 -31.56
N PRO A 62 -21.47 32.41 -31.64
CA PRO A 62 -21.07 31.64 -30.48
C PRO A 62 -20.47 32.60 -29.45
N THR A 63 -21.06 32.64 -28.26
CA THR A 63 -20.40 33.20 -27.08
C THR A 63 -19.08 32.46 -26.88
N PRO A 64 -17.99 33.14 -26.50
CA PRO A 64 -16.74 32.46 -26.17
C PRO A 64 -17.02 31.52 -24.99
N SER A 65 -17.12 30.23 -25.26
CA SER A 65 -17.22 29.20 -24.23
C SER A 65 -15.91 29.18 -23.45
N LYS A 66 -15.97 29.20 -22.12
CA LYS A 66 -14.80 29.02 -21.25
C LYS A 66 -13.97 27.82 -21.73
N PRO A 67 -12.64 27.94 -21.87
CA PRO A 67 -11.80 26.80 -22.25
C PRO A 67 -11.96 25.69 -21.21
N THR A 68 -12.39 24.50 -21.65
CA THR A 68 -12.47 23.34 -20.77
C THR A 68 -11.06 22.90 -20.39
N PRO A 69 -10.77 22.57 -19.11
CA PRO A 69 -9.44 22.14 -18.70
C PRO A 69 -8.95 20.94 -19.53
N ARG A 70 -7.69 20.99 -19.95
CA ARG A 70 -7.04 19.87 -20.65
C ARG A 70 -6.93 18.67 -19.70
N ARG A 71 -6.99 17.45 -20.25
CA ARG A 71 -6.73 16.25 -19.44
C ARG A 71 -5.26 16.27 -19.03
N THR A 72 -4.99 15.95 -17.78
CA THR A 72 -3.61 15.77 -17.29
C THR A 72 -3.27 14.28 -17.27
N ALA A 73 -2.12 13.89 -17.80
CA ALA A 73 -1.57 12.56 -17.70
C ALA A 73 -0.56 12.51 -16.55
N VAL A 74 -0.68 11.49 -15.68
CA VAL A 74 0.26 11.28 -14.58
C VAL A 74 1.31 10.26 -14.99
N ILE A 75 2.58 10.59 -14.84
CA ILE A 75 3.70 9.68 -15.09
C ILE A 75 4.56 9.49 -13.84
N SER A 76 5.25 8.37 -13.75
CA SER A 76 6.28 8.13 -12.74
C SER A 76 7.33 7.14 -13.27
N GLY A 77 8.32 6.80 -12.47
CA GLY A 77 9.40 5.91 -12.89
C GLY A 77 10.60 6.00 -11.96
N GLY A 78 11.64 5.25 -12.32
CA GLY A 78 12.86 5.13 -11.53
C GLY A 78 13.67 3.90 -11.95
N GLY A 79 14.67 3.54 -11.14
CA GLY A 79 15.39 2.29 -11.31
C GLY A 79 14.48 1.06 -11.22
N SER A 80 14.87 -0.03 -11.88
CA SER A 80 14.20 -1.33 -11.73
C SER A 80 14.64 -2.03 -10.44
N GLY A 81 13.94 -3.11 -10.06
CA GLY A 81 14.20 -3.84 -8.81
C GLY A 81 13.24 -3.45 -7.68
N HIS A 82 12.22 -2.64 -7.98
CA HIS A 82 11.17 -2.23 -7.05
C HIS A 82 9.79 -2.74 -7.44
N GLU A 83 9.74 -3.71 -8.36
CA GLU A 83 8.50 -4.27 -8.87
C GLU A 83 7.56 -4.69 -7.72
N PRO A 84 6.26 -4.38 -7.82
CA PRO A 84 5.54 -3.96 -9.02
C PRO A 84 5.70 -2.48 -9.41
N ALA A 85 6.36 -1.65 -8.60
CA ALA A 85 6.58 -0.26 -8.95
C ALA A 85 7.54 -0.10 -10.16
N HIS A 86 7.28 0.75 -11.15
CA HIS A 86 6.04 1.50 -11.39
C HIS A 86 5.16 0.89 -12.50
N ALA A 87 5.68 -0.09 -13.26
CA ALA A 87 4.99 -0.67 -14.40
C ALA A 87 3.63 -1.30 -14.03
N GLY A 88 3.55 -1.99 -12.88
CA GLY A 88 2.29 -2.58 -12.40
C GLY A 88 1.23 -1.56 -11.97
N TYR A 89 1.61 -0.28 -11.85
CA TYR A 89 0.72 0.85 -11.54
C TYR A 89 0.36 1.69 -12.78
N THR A 90 0.75 1.24 -13.98
CA THR A 90 0.32 1.86 -15.23
C THR A 90 -1.07 1.33 -15.59
N GLY A 91 -2.02 2.25 -15.79
CA GLY A 91 -3.42 1.95 -15.98
C GLY A 91 -4.33 3.15 -15.69
N ARG A 92 -5.57 3.10 -16.18
CA ARG A 92 -6.62 4.08 -15.84
C ARG A 92 -6.80 4.18 -14.34
N GLY A 93 -6.97 5.40 -13.85
CA GLY A 93 -7.08 5.69 -12.41
C GLY A 93 -5.75 5.66 -11.64
N MET A 94 -4.62 5.42 -12.31
CA MET A 94 -3.25 5.54 -11.76
C MET A 94 -2.31 6.22 -12.77
N LEU A 95 -1.25 5.55 -13.25
CA LEU A 95 -0.26 6.16 -14.16
C LEU A 95 -0.67 5.98 -15.63
N ALA A 96 -0.60 7.06 -16.40
CA ALA A 96 -0.75 7.03 -17.86
C ALA A 96 0.48 6.42 -18.56
N ALA A 97 1.66 6.63 -17.99
CA ALA A 97 2.90 5.97 -18.40
C ALA A 97 3.85 5.80 -17.21
N SER A 98 4.69 4.78 -17.27
CA SER A 98 5.82 4.59 -16.38
C SER A 98 7.10 4.30 -17.15
N VAL A 99 8.23 4.75 -16.62
CA VAL A 99 9.54 4.59 -17.24
C VAL A 99 10.52 3.88 -16.30
N ALA A 100 11.18 2.84 -16.80
CA ALA A 100 12.13 2.05 -16.04
C ALA A 100 13.57 2.29 -16.49
N GLY A 101 14.47 2.45 -15.54
CA GLY A 101 15.91 2.48 -15.77
C GLY A 101 16.53 1.07 -15.84
N ASP A 102 17.79 0.96 -15.41
CA ASP A 102 18.38 -0.34 -15.06
C ASP A 102 18.15 -0.62 -13.57
N ILE A 103 18.55 -1.80 -13.09
CA ILE A 103 18.35 -2.16 -11.68
C ILE A 103 19.05 -1.13 -10.78
N PHE A 104 18.27 -0.47 -9.92
CA PHE A 104 18.70 0.61 -9.01
C PHE A 104 19.38 1.81 -9.67
N ALA A 105 19.17 2.01 -10.98
CA ALA A 105 19.70 3.13 -11.73
C ALA A 105 18.56 3.89 -12.42
N SER A 106 18.45 5.18 -12.14
CA SER A 106 17.46 6.07 -12.74
C SER A 106 17.40 5.96 -14.28
N PRO A 107 16.21 6.02 -14.91
CA PRO A 107 16.10 6.11 -16.36
C PRO A 107 16.76 7.39 -16.86
N SER A 108 17.42 7.32 -18.02
CA SER A 108 18.02 8.51 -18.61
C SER A 108 16.97 9.56 -18.98
N ALA A 109 17.36 10.84 -18.99
CA ALA A 109 16.48 11.94 -19.43
C ALA A 109 15.84 11.71 -20.81
N LYS A 110 16.51 10.99 -21.72
CA LYS A 110 15.95 10.61 -23.03
C LYS A 110 14.77 9.64 -22.88
N GLN A 111 14.88 8.65 -21.99
CA GLN A 111 13.80 7.70 -21.71
C GLN A 111 12.62 8.40 -21.04
N VAL A 112 12.90 9.29 -20.07
CA VAL A 112 11.86 10.07 -19.40
C VAL A 112 11.12 10.99 -20.37
N LEU A 113 11.86 11.69 -21.26
CA LEU A 113 11.25 12.51 -22.31
C LEU A 113 10.32 11.69 -23.21
N CYS A 114 10.74 10.48 -23.60
CA CYS A 114 9.89 9.58 -24.39
C CYS A 114 8.61 9.18 -23.63
N ALA A 115 8.69 8.97 -22.31
CA ALA A 115 7.51 8.70 -21.48
C ALA A 115 6.58 9.90 -21.36
N VAL A 116 7.12 11.11 -21.24
CA VAL A 116 6.35 12.36 -21.30
C VAL A 116 5.61 12.46 -22.63
N GLU A 117 6.29 12.21 -23.75
CA GLU A 117 5.70 12.26 -25.09
C GLU A 117 4.62 11.18 -25.29
N LEU A 118 4.87 9.94 -24.87
CA LEU A 118 3.87 8.87 -24.93
C LEU A 118 2.66 9.16 -24.03
N ALA A 119 2.83 9.80 -22.88
CA ALA A 119 1.71 10.18 -22.01
C ALA A 119 0.92 11.39 -22.56
N ALA A 120 1.62 12.39 -23.10
CA ALA A 120 1.04 13.62 -23.62
C ALA A 120 0.31 13.39 -24.96
N PHE A 121 0.94 12.62 -25.86
CA PHE A 121 0.51 12.43 -27.24
C PHE A 121 0.00 11.02 -27.53
N GLY A 122 0.36 10.00 -26.75
CA GLY A 122 0.05 8.59 -27.06
C GLY A 122 -1.43 8.22 -27.03
N GLY A 123 -2.33 9.14 -26.66
CA GLY A 123 -3.77 9.05 -26.94
C GLY A 123 -4.19 9.48 -28.36
N CYS A 124 -3.24 9.96 -29.15
CA CYS A 124 -3.39 10.51 -30.48
C CYS A 124 -2.38 9.81 -31.40
N THR A 125 -2.82 8.85 -32.21
CA THR A 125 -1.99 8.41 -33.34
C THR A 125 -2.74 8.71 -34.63
N GLY A 126 -2.48 9.90 -35.18
CA GLY A 126 -2.20 10.00 -36.60
C GLY A 126 -0.84 9.37 -36.82
N ALA A 127 -0.76 8.40 -37.72
CA ALA A 127 0.43 7.59 -37.96
C ALA A 127 1.63 8.46 -38.40
N VAL A 128 2.70 8.49 -37.61
CA VAL A 128 4.02 8.90 -38.12
C VAL A 128 4.67 7.64 -38.68
N SER A 129 4.42 7.36 -39.96
CA SER A 129 5.19 6.37 -40.70
C SER A 129 6.61 6.89 -40.92
N GLY A 130 7.59 6.32 -40.23
CA GLY A 130 9.00 6.49 -40.58
C GLY A 130 9.28 5.85 -41.94
N SER A 131 9.66 6.66 -42.91
CA SER A 131 10.13 6.20 -44.21
C SER A 131 11.48 5.50 -44.06
N SER A 132 11.48 4.19 -44.28
CA SER A 132 12.70 3.45 -44.62
C SER A 132 12.90 3.54 -46.13
N SER A 133 13.96 4.20 -46.55
CA SER A 133 14.40 4.26 -47.93
C SER A 133 14.96 2.89 -48.34
N SER A 134 14.20 2.15 -49.14
CA SER A 134 14.75 1.08 -49.98
C SER A 134 14.61 1.50 -51.45
N SER A 135 15.76 1.61 -52.10
CA SER A 135 15.93 1.93 -53.50
C SER A 135 15.42 0.79 -54.38
N SER A 136 14.47 1.07 -55.26
CA SER A 136 14.35 0.31 -56.50
C SER A 136 13.87 1.21 -57.65
N SER A 137 14.58 1.07 -58.75
CA SER A 137 14.47 1.80 -60.01
C SER A 137 13.25 1.37 -60.83
N GLY A 138 12.52 2.32 -61.39
CA GLY A 138 11.51 2.07 -62.42
C GLY A 138 11.04 3.38 -63.07
N ALA A 139 11.22 3.48 -64.38
CA ALA A 139 11.01 4.70 -65.17
C ALA A 139 9.58 4.84 -65.71
N GLY A 140 9.15 6.09 -65.92
CA GLY A 140 8.27 6.50 -67.02
C GLY A 140 6.85 6.98 -66.67
N GLY A 141 6.49 8.19 -67.14
CA GLY A 141 5.10 8.56 -67.46
C GLY A 141 4.58 9.88 -66.88
N SER A 142 4.45 10.89 -67.75
CA SER A 142 3.95 12.26 -67.50
C SER A 142 2.46 12.35 -67.11
N ALA A 143 2.10 13.37 -66.32
CA ALA A 143 1.16 14.47 -66.67
C ALA A 143 0.50 15.10 -65.42
N GLU A 144 0.16 16.38 -65.57
CA GLU A 144 -0.28 17.38 -64.58
C GLU A 144 -1.56 17.05 -63.80
N GLY A 145 -1.68 17.64 -62.61
CA GLY A 145 -2.92 17.66 -61.83
C GLY A 145 -2.74 18.20 -60.41
N SER A 146 -2.42 19.49 -60.28
CA SER A 146 -2.42 20.20 -59.00
C SER A 146 -3.81 20.16 -58.34
N VAL A 147 -3.93 19.44 -57.24
CA VAL A 147 -4.92 19.71 -56.19
C VAL A 147 -4.16 19.65 -54.87
N LYS A 148 -3.75 20.81 -54.36
CA LYS A 148 -3.38 20.96 -52.95
C LYS A 148 -4.66 20.76 -52.14
N ARG A 149 -4.91 19.52 -51.68
CA ARG A 149 -5.75 19.30 -50.52
C ARG A 149 -4.94 19.83 -49.34
N GLU A 150 -5.30 21.01 -48.86
CA GLU A 150 -5.01 21.40 -47.50
C GLU A 150 -5.81 20.45 -46.61
N GLU A 151 -5.22 19.30 -46.29
CA GLU A 151 -5.64 18.50 -45.16
C GLU A 151 -5.34 19.36 -43.93
N GLN A 152 -6.35 20.06 -43.44
CA GLN A 152 -6.35 20.61 -42.09
C GLN A 152 -6.31 19.40 -41.15
N GLU A 153 -5.12 18.89 -40.88
CA GLU A 153 -4.85 18.10 -39.70
C GLU A 153 -5.19 19.02 -38.52
N GLN A 154 -6.37 18.79 -37.91
CA GLN A 154 -6.66 19.36 -36.60
C GLN A 154 -5.64 18.74 -35.65
N GLU A 155 -4.52 19.43 -35.43
CA GLU A 155 -3.54 19.06 -34.42
C GLU A 155 -4.25 18.99 -33.08
N GLN A 156 -4.49 17.77 -32.62
CA GLN A 156 -5.16 17.51 -31.37
C GLN A 156 -4.25 18.00 -30.24
N GLU A 157 -4.79 18.84 -29.35
CA GLU A 157 -3.99 19.44 -28.28
C GLU A 157 -3.44 18.37 -27.32
N PRO A 158 -2.15 18.47 -26.92
CA PRO A 158 -1.55 17.51 -25.99
C PRO A 158 -2.22 17.58 -24.61
N ARG A 159 -2.23 16.43 -23.93
CA ARG A 159 -2.52 16.38 -22.49
C ARG A 159 -1.40 17.09 -21.72
N ASP A 160 -1.76 17.80 -20.66
CA ASP A 160 -0.76 18.27 -19.70
C ASP A 160 -0.15 17.06 -18.98
N VAL A 161 1.05 17.20 -18.42
CA VAL A 161 1.76 16.09 -17.75
C VAL A 161 2.16 16.45 -16.32
N LEU A 162 1.85 15.56 -15.38
CA LEU A 162 2.38 15.61 -14.02
C LEU A 162 3.34 14.44 -13.80
N ALA A 163 4.61 14.73 -13.50
CA ALA A 163 5.60 13.72 -13.14
C ALA A 163 5.69 13.54 -11.62
N ILE A 164 5.51 12.33 -11.12
CA ILE A 164 5.75 11.95 -9.72
C ILE A 164 7.17 11.35 -9.64
N ILE A 165 8.05 11.98 -8.86
CA ILE A 165 9.49 11.68 -8.84
C ILE A 165 9.90 11.30 -7.41
N ASN A 166 10.52 10.13 -7.22
CA ASN A 166 11.15 9.81 -5.94
C ASN A 166 12.39 10.69 -5.71
N ASN A 167 12.61 11.14 -4.49
CA ASN A 167 13.73 12.02 -4.17
C ASN A 167 15.07 11.29 -4.06
N TYR A 168 15.57 10.84 -5.21
CA TYR A 168 16.93 10.34 -5.42
C TYR A 168 17.64 11.21 -6.45
N THR A 169 18.94 11.47 -6.25
CA THR A 169 19.71 12.39 -7.11
C THR A 169 19.60 12.06 -8.60
N GLY A 170 19.70 10.78 -8.97
CA GLY A 170 19.56 10.34 -10.36
C GLY A 170 18.19 10.68 -10.94
N ASP A 171 17.11 10.40 -10.19
CA ASP A 171 15.74 10.65 -10.63
C ASP A 171 15.45 12.14 -10.75
N ILE A 172 15.81 12.94 -9.74
CA ILE A 172 15.63 14.40 -9.76
C ILE A 172 16.33 15.03 -10.97
N LEU A 173 17.58 14.64 -11.25
CA LEU A 173 18.33 15.20 -12.37
C LEU A 173 17.78 14.74 -13.73
N ASN A 174 17.51 13.45 -13.91
CA ASN A 174 17.03 12.93 -15.20
C ASN A 174 15.62 13.39 -15.53
N PHE A 175 14.69 13.36 -14.56
CA PHE A 175 13.34 13.87 -14.77
C PHE A 175 13.34 15.39 -14.93
N GLY A 176 14.11 16.13 -14.12
CA GLY A 176 14.24 17.59 -14.26
C GLY A 176 14.73 17.99 -15.66
N LEU A 177 15.80 17.36 -16.15
CA LEU A 177 16.32 17.62 -17.49
C LEU A 177 15.32 17.25 -18.59
N ALA A 178 14.59 16.15 -18.44
CA ALA A 178 13.55 15.75 -19.38
C ALA A 178 12.37 16.74 -19.41
N ILE A 179 11.96 17.25 -18.25
CA ILE A 179 10.90 18.26 -18.12
C ILE A 179 11.31 19.55 -18.83
N GLU A 180 12.51 20.08 -18.58
CA GLU A 180 13.01 21.28 -19.26
C GLU A 180 13.10 21.06 -20.78
N LYS A 181 13.58 19.89 -21.19
CA LYS A 181 13.64 19.56 -22.62
C LYS A 181 12.26 19.43 -23.25
N ALA A 182 11.27 18.86 -22.55
CA ALA A 182 9.89 18.77 -23.04
C ALA A 182 9.26 20.16 -23.20
N ARG A 183 9.48 21.08 -22.25
CA ARG A 183 9.03 22.49 -22.34
C ARG A 183 9.59 23.20 -23.57
N LEU A 184 10.86 22.93 -23.90
CA LEU A 184 11.51 23.51 -25.08
C LEU A 184 11.01 22.90 -26.41
N LEU A 185 10.83 21.58 -26.46
CA LEU A 185 10.41 20.87 -27.68
C LEU A 185 8.91 21.01 -27.98
N HIS A 186 8.08 21.15 -26.93
CA HIS A 186 6.63 21.14 -27.02
C HIS A 186 6.04 22.37 -26.32
N PRO A 187 6.05 23.57 -26.94
CA PRO A 187 5.61 24.81 -26.29
C PRO A 187 4.14 24.84 -25.83
N ARG A 188 3.31 23.93 -26.35
CA ARG A 188 1.89 23.78 -25.98
C ARG A 188 1.63 22.75 -24.87
N LEU A 189 2.67 22.08 -24.39
CA LEU A 189 2.60 21.07 -23.33
C LEU A 189 2.92 21.73 -21.99
N ASN A 190 1.95 21.77 -21.08
CA ASN A 190 2.25 22.13 -19.70
C ASN A 190 2.73 20.89 -18.96
N ILE A 191 3.84 21.03 -18.24
CA ILE A 191 4.41 19.95 -17.44
C ILE A 191 4.86 20.45 -16.08
N ALA A 192 4.49 19.72 -15.03
CA ALA A 192 4.90 19.97 -13.66
C ALA A 192 5.33 18.65 -12.99
N SER A 193 5.91 18.74 -11.79
CA SER A 193 6.33 17.58 -11.03
C SER A 193 6.03 17.68 -9.55
N VAL A 194 5.77 16.55 -8.92
CA VAL A 194 5.68 16.38 -7.47
C VAL A 194 6.82 15.47 -7.04
N VAL A 195 7.55 15.86 -6.00
CA VAL A 195 8.69 15.10 -5.47
C VAL A 195 8.28 14.39 -4.19
N VAL A 196 8.44 13.06 -4.16
CA VAL A 196 8.15 12.23 -2.99
C VAL A 196 9.42 12.09 -2.16
N ALA A 197 9.39 12.66 -0.95
CA ALA A 197 10.50 12.72 0.00
C ALA A 197 10.01 12.36 1.43
N ASP A 198 9.33 11.22 1.51
CA ASP A 198 8.58 10.73 2.66
C ASP A 198 9.45 10.06 3.74
N ASP A 199 10.70 9.69 3.44
CA ASP A 199 11.60 9.08 4.41
C ASP A 199 11.89 10.00 5.61
N VAL A 200 11.58 9.52 6.81
CA VAL A 200 11.81 10.27 8.05
C VAL A 200 13.13 9.95 8.73
N ALA A 201 13.84 8.91 8.28
CA ALA A 201 15.05 8.41 8.95
C ALA A 201 16.06 9.55 9.20
N LEU A 202 16.37 10.33 8.16
CA LEU A 202 17.45 11.31 8.17
C LEU A 202 17.05 12.68 8.75
N LEU A 203 15.78 12.88 9.15
CA LEU A 203 15.25 14.22 9.48
C LEU A 203 15.98 14.95 10.62
N ARG A 204 16.49 14.20 11.62
CA ARG A 204 17.26 14.79 12.73
C ARG A 204 18.67 15.17 12.27
N GLN A 205 19.31 14.30 11.48
CA GLN A 205 20.67 14.52 10.98
C GLN A 205 20.73 15.70 10.00
N THR A 206 19.72 15.88 9.15
CA THR A 206 19.64 16.99 8.17
C THR A 206 19.40 18.37 8.79
N LYS A 207 18.92 18.46 10.04
CA LYS A 207 18.78 19.74 10.74
C LYS A 207 20.05 20.15 11.49
N GLU A 208 20.83 19.18 11.96
CA GLU A 208 22.05 19.42 12.74
C GLU A 208 23.30 19.53 11.86
N SER A 209 23.34 18.77 10.77
CA SER A 209 24.33 18.93 9.71
C SER A 209 23.71 19.79 8.60
N ASN A 210 24.41 20.79 8.08
CA ASN A 210 24.05 21.49 6.83
C ASN A 210 24.14 20.52 5.63
N SER A 211 23.43 19.40 5.69
CA SER A 211 23.39 18.37 4.66
C SER A 211 22.72 18.96 3.41
N LEU A 212 23.44 18.89 2.29
CA LEU A 212 22.92 19.25 0.97
C LEU A 212 21.88 18.25 0.45
N VAL A 213 21.67 17.12 1.16
CA VAL A 213 20.82 16.01 0.73
C VAL A 213 19.56 15.97 1.59
N GLY A 214 18.39 16.08 0.94
CA GLY A 214 17.06 15.97 1.55
C GLY A 214 16.62 14.52 1.81
N PRO A 215 15.42 14.31 2.38
CA PRO A 215 14.90 12.97 2.69
C PRO A 215 14.66 12.15 1.42
N ARG A 216 14.91 10.83 1.48
CA ARG A 216 14.67 9.90 0.36
C ARG A 216 13.16 9.75 0.08
N GLY A 217 12.83 9.30 -1.13
CA GLY A 217 11.48 8.80 -1.46
C GLY A 217 11.40 7.29 -1.29
N LEU A 218 10.44 6.78 -0.51
CA LEU A 218 10.26 5.35 -0.25
C LEU A 218 8.97 4.81 -0.91
N GLY A 219 8.51 3.64 -0.44
CA GLY A 219 7.42 2.87 -1.05
C GLY A 219 6.05 3.54 -1.02
N ALA A 220 5.83 4.54 -0.16
CA ALA A 220 4.53 5.21 -0.10
C ALA A 220 4.29 6.19 -1.26
N ASN A 221 5.28 6.40 -2.15
CA ASN A 221 5.06 6.99 -3.47
C ASN A 221 3.85 6.36 -4.19
N VAL A 222 3.61 5.07 -4.02
CA VAL A 222 2.48 4.37 -4.66
C VAL A 222 1.13 4.98 -4.27
N LEU A 223 0.99 5.48 -3.04
CA LEU A 223 -0.22 6.23 -2.63
C LEU A 223 -0.36 7.53 -3.42
N VAL A 224 0.74 8.25 -3.65
CA VAL A 224 0.76 9.48 -4.45
C VAL A 224 0.34 9.17 -5.89
N CYS A 225 0.86 8.09 -6.47
CA CYS A 225 0.45 7.60 -7.79
C CYS A 225 -1.06 7.29 -7.84
N LYS A 226 -1.59 6.62 -6.81
CA LYS A 226 -3.01 6.28 -6.74
C LYS A 226 -3.89 7.53 -6.65
N ILE A 227 -3.56 8.43 -5.73
CA ILE A 227 -4.34 9.61 -5.41
C ILE A 227 -4.39 10.55 -6.62
N LEU A 228 -3.22 10.88 -7.19
CA LEU A 228 -3.14 11.83 -8.30
C LEU A 228 -3.61 11.22 -9.61
N GLY A 229 -3.39 9.92 -9.83
CA GLY A 229 -3.94 9.21 -10.98
C GLY A 229 -5.47 9.14 -10.96
N ALA A 230 -6.07 8.86 -9.79
CA ALA A 230 -7.52 8.88 -9.62
C ALA A 230 -8.08 10.30 -9.82
N LEU A 231 -7.44 11.32 -9.25
CA LEU A 231 -7.86 12.70 -9.41
C LEU A 231 -7.78 13.16 -10.88
N ALA A 232 -6.73 12.74 -11.60
CA ALA A 232 -6.58 13.03 -13.03
C ALA A 232 -7.63 12.33 -13.90
N GLU A 233 -8.01 11.08 -13.56
CA GLU A 233 -9.00 10.30 -14.30
C GLU A 233 -10.45 10.76 -14.02
N TYR A 234 -10.79 10.96 -12.76
CA TYR A 234 -12.17 11.16 -12.31
C TYR A 234 -12.54 12.60 -11.97
N GLY A 235 -11.56 13.50 -11.86
CA GLY A 235 -11.79 14.90 -11.47
C GLY A 235 -12.06 15.06 -9.97
N PRO A 236 -12.34 16.27 -9.48
CA PRO A 236 -12.70 16.53 -8.09
C PRO A 236 -14.18 16.20 -7.81
N GLY A 237 -14.48 15.31 -6.86
CA GLY A 237 -15.85 14.99 -6.43
C GLY A 237 -15.96 13.97 -5.29
N PRO A 238 -17.10 13.93 -4.56
CA PRO A 238 -17.23 13.20 -3.30
C PRO A 238 -17.66 11.72 -3.41
N SER A 239 -17.78 11.12 -4.59
CA SER A 239 -18.15 9.70 -4.71
C SER A 239 -17.70 9.08 -6.02
N TYR A 240 -16.69 8.20 -5.92
CA TYR A 240 -16.27 7.30 -7.01
C TYR A 240 -16.74 5.87 -6.69
N THR A 241 -18.02 5.72 -6.35
CA THR A 241 -18.57 4.39 -6.08
C THR A 241 -18.71 3.60 -7.39
N SER A 242 -18.12 2.42 -7.43
CA SER A 242 -18.32 1.46 -8.50
C SER A 242 -19.80 1.03 -8.48
N SER A 243 -20.60 1.51 -9.43
CA SER A 243 -21.75 0.70 -9.83
C SER A 243 -21.21 -0.50 -10.58
N SER A 244 -21.20 -1.63 -9.90
CA SER A 244 -21.03 -2.95 -10.48
C SER A 244 -22.19 -3.20 -11.44
N SER A 245 -21.98 -2.91 -12.72
CA SER A 245 -22.68 -3.61 -13.79
C SER A 245 -21.80 -3.67 -15.04
N THR A 246 -21.53 -4.90 -15.47
CA THR A 246 -20.76 -5.28 -16.66
C THR A 246 -21.49 -4.96 -17.96
N THR A 247 -22.12 -3.80 -18.06
CA THR A 247 -22.84 -3.39 -19.26
C THR A 247 -22.51 -1.95 -19.57
N SER A 248 -21.66 -1.77 -20.59
CA SER A 248 -21.54 -0.52 -21.36
C SER A 248 -21.56 0.74 -20.49
N ALA A 249 -20.38 1.18 -20.03
CA ALA A 249 -20.19 2.57 -19.65
C ALA A 249 -20.57 3.44 -20.86
N SER A 250 -21.84 3.84 -20.89
CA SER A 250 -22.35 4.81 -21.82
C SER A 250 -21.48 6.05 -21.65
N THR A 251 -20.71 6.36 -22.68
CA THR A 251 -19.91 7.60 -22.78
C THR A 251 -20.87 8.76 -23.05
N SER A 252 -21.86 8.93 -22.17
CA SER A 252 -22.87 9.97 -22.25
C SER A 252 -22.98 10.66 -20.89
N GLY A 253 -22.27 11.78 -20.75
CA GLY A 253 -22.89 12.97 -20.19
C GLY A 253 -22.88 13.16 -18.68
N GLY A 254 -21.87 12.68 -17.96
CA GLY A 254 -21.43 13.38 -16.76
C GLY A 254 -20.40 14.43 -17.18
N SER A 255 -20.74 15.71 -17.09
CA SER A 255 -19.78 16.82 -17.17
C SER A 255 -18.85 16.78 -15.95
N GLY A 256 -18.08 15.71 -15.78
CA GLY A 256 -17.08 15.58 -14.73
C GLY A 256 -15.95 16.55 -15.01
N ALA A 257 -15.82 17.58 -14.17
CA ALA A 257 -14.76 18.56 -14.29
C ALA A 257 -13.41 17.85 -14.36
N ARG A 258 -12.63 18.09 -15.41
CA ARG A 258 -11.28 17.51 -15.55
C ARG A 258 -10.35 18.20 -14.57
N ALA A 259 -9.53 17.43 -13.84
CA ALA A 259 -8.54 18.01 -12.93
C ALA A 259 -7.44 18.72 -13.73
N SER A 260 -7.25 20.01 -13.46
CA SER A 260 -6.19 20.82 -14.06
C SER A 260 -4.81 20.40 -13.52
N LEU A 261 -3.76 20.68 -14.27
CA LEU A 261 -2.38 20.44 -13.82
C LEU A 261 -2.06 21.19 -12.51
N ALA A 262 -2.60 22.41 -12.36
CA ALA A 262 -2.45 23.22 -11.15
C ALA A 262 -3.11 22.56 -9.92
N LEU A 263 -4.32 22.01 -10.08
CA LEU A 263 -5.02 21.27 -9.02
C LEU A 263 -4.22 20.05 -8.58
N LEU A 264 -3.77 19.25 -9.55
CA LEU A 264 -2.97 18.05 -9.31
C LEU A 264 -1.64 18.36 -8.63
N LYS A 265 -0.96 19.44 -9.04
CA LYS A 265 0.29 19.90 -8.42
C LYS A 265 0.07 20.34 -6.97
N ALA A 266 -0.91 21.21 -6.72
CA ALA A 266 -1.20 21.71 -5.38
C ALA A 266 -1.62 20.58 -4.42
N TYR A 267 -2.49 19.68 -4.88
CA TYR A 267 -2.91 18.53 -4.07
C TYR A 267 -1.76 17.54 -3.85
N GLY A 268 -0.96 17.27 -4.88
CA GLY A 268 0.20 16.38 -4.76
C GLY A 268 1.29 16.89 -3.81
N ASP A 269 1.54 18.21 -3.80
CA ASP A 269 2.44 18.83 -2.83
C ASP A 269 1.91 18.68 -1.41
N ALA A 270 0.60 18.89 -1.20
CA ALA A 270 -0.03 18.71 0.11
C ALA A 270 0.03 17.25 0.58
N VAL A 271 -0.22 16.28 -0.32
CA VAL A 271 -0.12 14.84 -0.02
C VAL A 271 1.31 14.46 0.37
N THR A 272 2.31 14.85 -0.42
CA THR A 272 3.72 14.50 -0.15
C THR A 272 4.28 15.17 1.10
N ALA A 273 3.86 16.40 1.42
CA ALA A 273 4.24 17.08 2.65
C ALA A 273 3.74 16.37 3.92
N ASN A 274 2.64 15.62 3.81
CA ASN A 274 1.96 14.94 4.92
C ASN A 274 2.10 13.41 4.87
N LEU A 275 3.10 12.92 4.14
CA LEU A 275 3.44 11.50 4.04
C LEU A 275 4.76 11.22 4.74
N TYR A 276 4.73 10.25 5.66
CA TYR A 276 5.84 9.92 6.55
C TYR A 276 6.12 8.43 6.46
N SER A 277 7.36 8.05 6.14
CA SER A 277 7.76 6.67 5.93
C SER A 277 9.06 6.32 6.65
N LEU A 278 9.17 5.09 7.12
CA LEU A 278 10.37 4.55 7.72
C LEU A 278 10.55 3.07 7.33
N GLY A 279 11.70 2.75 6.74
CA GLY A 279 12.10 1.37 6.42
C GLY A 279 12.86 0.70 7.56
N VAL A 280 12.78 -0.62 7.63
CA VAL A 280 13.71 -1.47 8.38
C VAL A 280 14.13 -2.66 7.53
N GLY A 281 15.43 -2.94 7.50
CA GLY A 281 16.00 -4.13 6.88
C GLY A 281 16.53 -5.11 7.92
N LEU A 282 16.31 -6.40 7.69
CA LEU A 282 16.90 -7.51 8.44
C LEU A 282 18.16 -8.06 7.75
N ASP A 283 18.40 -7.65 6.50
CA ASP A 283 19.59 -7.85 5.70
C ASP A 283 19.46 -6.96 4.44
N HIS A 284 20.50 -6.91 3.62
CA HIS A 284 20.47 -6.23 2.32
C HIS A 284 19.84 -7.12 1.24
N CYS A 285 19.26 -6.50 0.22
CA CYS A 285 18.84 -7.24 -0.98
C CYS A 285 20.06 -7.76 -1.76
N HIS A 286 19.82 -8.80 -2.56
CA HIS A 286 20.78 -9.34 -3.49
C HIS A 286 20.43 -8.92 -4.92
N VAL A 287 21.41 -8.40 -5.65
CA VAL A 287 21.25 -8.01 -7.05
C VAL A 287 21.69 -9.16 -7.96
N PRO A 288 20.87 -9.61 -8.93
CA PRO A 288 21.28 -10.60 -9.92
C PRO A 288 22.61 -10.23 -10.60
N GLY A 289 23.47 -11.23 -10.82
CA GLY A 289 24.78 -11.04 -11.44
C GLY A 289 25.85 -10.40 -10.54
N HIS A 290 25.51 -9.94 -9.33
CA HIS A 290 26.49 -9.41 -8.37
C HIS A 290 26.91 -10.48 -7.37
N GLY A 291 28.20 -10.54 -7.06
CA GLY A 291 28.74 -11.43 -6.03
C GLY A 291 28.30 -11.01 -4.62
N ARG A 292 28.40 -11.92 -3.66
CA ARG A 292 28.17 -11.59 -2.25
C ARG A 292 29.16 -10.50 -1.81
N PRO A 293 28.71 -9.43 -1.13
CA PRO A 293 29.62 -8.63 -0.33
C PRO A 293 30.30 -9.57 0.67
N ALA A 294 31.63 -9.47 0.81
CA ALA A 294 32.37 -10.31 1.77
C ALA A 294 31.78 -10.10 3.18
N SER A 295 31.57 -11.18 3.94
CA SER A 295 31.22 -11.06 5.36
C SER A 295 32.36 -10.31 6.06
N SER A 296 32.06 -9.19 6.71
CA SER A 296 33.08 -8.42 7.41
C SER A 296 33.63 -9.22 8.60
N THR A 297 34.77 -9.87 8.40
CA THR A 297 35.71 -10.10 9.50
C THR A 297 36.19 -8.73 9.95
N ALA A 298 35.66 -8.26 11.08
CA ALA A 298 36.17 -7.17 11.90
C ALA A 298 36.68 -5.91 11.16
N GLY A 299 35.80 -4.93 10.98
CA GLY A 299 36.16 -3.53 10.72
C GLY A 299 36.02 -3.08 9.26
N GLY A 300 35.00 -2.26 9.01
CA GLY A 300 34.96 -1.30 7.90
C GLY A 300 34.44 -1.80 6.55
N THR A 301 33.14 -1.57 6.29
CA THR A 301 32.57 -0.82 5.15
C THR A 301 31.06 -0.74 5.37
N ASP A 302 30.42 0.39 5.04
CA ASP A 302 28.98 0.63 5.27
C ASP A 302 28.04 -0.32 4.48
N ASN A 303 28.58 -1.15 3.58
CA ASN A 303 27.86 -2.20 2.85
C ASN A 303 28.10 -3.63 3.39
N ALA A 304 28.66 -3.74 4.60
CA ALA A 304 28.81 -5.05 5.24
C ALA A 304 27.44 -5.59 5.70
N ARG A 305 27.25 -6.90 5.51
CA ARG A 305 26.07 -7.66 5.99
C ARG A 305 25.79 -7.41 7.46
N LEU A 306 24.50 -7.43 7.80
CA LEU A 306 24.07 -7.44 9.20
C LEU A 306 24.48 -8.74 9.87
N ARG A 307 24.86 -8.66 11.15
CA ARG A 307 25.16 -9.86 11.94
C ARG A 307 23.85 -10.58 12.29
N GLY A 308 23.95 -11.85 12.66
CA GLY A 308 22.78 -12.61 13.09
C GLY A 308 22.07 -11.92 14.25
N GLY A 309 20.78 -11.63 14.11
CA GLY A 309 19.96 -10.93 15.10
C GLY A 309 20.05 -9.40 15.07
N GLU A 310 20.71 -8.81 14.09
CA GLU A 310 20.71 -7.35 13.87
C GLU A 310 19.62 -6.92 12.87
N CYS A 311 19.23 -5.66 12.99
CA CYS A 311 18.40 -4.94 12.00
C CYS A 311 19.03 -3.58 11.69
N GLU A 312 18.67 -3.02 10.53
CA GLU A 312 19.06 -1.69 10.09
C GLU A 312 17.80 -0.82 9.93
N VAL A 313 17.62 0.10 10.88
CA VAL A 313 16.52 1.06 10.90
C VAL A 313 16.84 2.22 9.96
N GLY A 314 15.87 2.60 9.15
CA GLY A 314 16.00 3.61 8.11
C GLY A 314 16.72 3.12 6.87
N LEU A 315 16.77 1.80 6.60
CA LEU A 315 17.35 1.27 5.36
C LEU A 315 16.61 1.85 4.14
N GLY A 316 17.37 2.28 3.12
CA GLY A 316 16.82 2.75 1.84
C GLY A 316 16.40 1.61 0.90
N LEU A 317 15.81 1.97 -0.24
CA LEU A 317 15.33 1.00 -1.24
C LEU A 317 16.46 0.35 -2.07
N HIS A 318 17.67 0.91 -2.07
CA HIS A 318 18.79 0.45 -2.91
C HIS A 318 19.98 -0.02 -2.06
N ASN A 319 19.70 -0.60 -0.87
CA ASN A 319 20.70 -0.93 0.16
C ASN A 319 21.47 0.28 0.71
N GLU A 320 20.95 1.51 0.58
CA GLU A 320 21.61 2.65 1.22
C GLU A 320 21.57 2.51 2.74
N PRO A 321 22.67 2.86 3.43
CA PRO A 321 22.75 2.75 4.88
C PRO A 321 21.56 3.38 5.59
N GLY A 322 21.16 2.72 6.67
CA GLY A 322 20.17 3.25 7.59
C GLY A 322 20.76 4.26 8.56
N VAL A 323 19.92 4.77 9.45
CA VAL A 323 20.33 5.68 10.52
C VAL A 323 20.89 4.94 11.72
N GLN A 324 20.52 3.67 11.88
CA GLN A 324 20.91 2.88 13.03
C GLN A 324 20.95 1.40 12.69
N ARG A 325 22.10 0.77 12.94
CA ARG A 325 22.25 -0.69 13.04
C ARG A 325 22.20 -1.09 14.51
N ARG A 326 21.38 -2.07 14.86
CA ARG A 326 21.22 -2.52 16.24
C ARG A 326 20.71 -3.97 16.31
N PRO A 327 20.91 -4.68 17.43
CA PRO A 327 20.17 -5.90 17.71
C PRO A 327 18.66 -5.67 17.57
N ILE A 328 17.94 -6.63 17.00
CA ILE A 328 16.51 -6.51 16.72
C ILE A 328 15.68 -6.36 18.00
N GLY A 329 16.07 -7.03 19.09
CA GLY A 329 15.28 -7.06 20.32
C GLY A 329 13.99 -7.88 20.16
N SER A 330 12.88 -7.40 20.73
CA SER A 330 11.55 -7.95 20.43
C SER A 330 10.93 -7.26 19.21
N ALA A 331 10.05 -7.96 18.51
CA ALA A 331 9.35 -7.40 17.34
C ALA A 331 8.50 -6.18 17.74
N GLU A 332 7.80 -6.27 18.87
CA GLU A 332 6.96 -5.21 19.42
C GLU A 332 7.80 -3.97 19.74
N GLY A 333 8.97 -4.14 20.35
CA GLY A 333 9.86 -3.02 20.70
C GLY A 333 10.43 -2.32 19.46
N LEU A 334 10.74 -3.08 18.40
CA LEU A 334 11.14 -2.49 17.12
C LEU A 334 10.00 -1.70 16.47
N LEU A 335 8.79 -2.26 16.45
CA LEU A 335 7.61 -1.62 15.86
C LEU A 335 7.21 -0.36 16.64
N GLU A 336 7.27 -0.38 17.98
CA GLU A 336 7.04 0.79 18.82
C GLU A 336 8.01 1.93 18.48
N ASP A 337 9.29 1.61 18.32
CA ASP A 337 10.31 2.59 17.92
C ASP A 337 10.05 3.16 16.53
N MET A 338 9.65 2.33 15.57
CA MET A 338 9.31 2.77 14.22
C MET A 338 8.12 3.74 14.23
N VAL A 339 7.03 3.39 14.91
CA VAL A 339 5.86 4.25 15.06
C VAL A 339 6.22 5.55 15.76
N ARG A 340 7.04 5.49 16.83
CA ARG A 340 7.52 6.69 17.53
C ARG A 340 8.25 7.65 16.60
N MET A 341 9.16 7.15 15.77
CA MET A 341 9.92 7.98 14.83
C MET A 341 9.03 8.64 13.78
N LEU A 342 8.01 7.93 13.28
CA LEU A 342 7.03 8.49 12.35
C LEU A 342 6.23 9.64 12.99
N LEU A 343 5.72 9.43 14.20
CA LEU A 343 4.93 10.45 14.93
C LEU A 343 5.79 11.64 15.35
N ASP A 344 7.02 11.41 15.82
CA ASP A 344 7.98 12.47 16.13
C ASP A 344 8.27 13.33 14.88
N ALA A 345 8.52 12.69 13.74
CA ALA A 345 8.79 13.38 12.48
C ALA A 345 7.62 14.26 12.03
N GLN A 346 6.40 13.78 12.23
CA GLN A 346 5.19 14.51 11.92
C GLN A 346 5.03 15.77 12.78
N ILE A 347 5.22 15.66 14.10
CA ILE A 347 5.24 16.82 15.00
C ILE A 347 6.29 17.84 14.56
N VAL A 348 7.47 17.36 14.17
CA VAL A 348 8.60 18.21 13.76
C VAL A 348 8.37 18.92 12.42
N ARG A 349 7.65 18.31 11.46
CA ARG A 349 7.35 18.92 10.15
C ARG A 349 6.12 19.82 10.20
N SER A 350 5.03 19.39 10.85
CA SER A 350 3.74 20.10 10.84
C SER A 350 3.58 21.10 11.99
N GLY A 351 4.43 21.07 13.02
CA GLY A 351 4.29 21.91 14.22
C GLY A 351 3.09 21.52 15.12
N ALA A 352 2.32 20.52 14.71
CA ALA A 352 1.22 19.90 15.42
C ALA A 352 1.21 18.39 15.10
N GLY A 353 0.80 17.56 16.06
CA GLY A 353 0.65 16.11 15.83
C GLY A 353 -0.63 15.78 15.04
N MET A 354 -0.71 14.56 14.52
CA MET A 354 -1.85 13.95 13.76
C MET A 354 -3.17 14.04 14.52
N LEU A 355 -3.05 14.33 15.80
CA LEU A 355 -4.04 14.41 16.84
C LEU A 355 -4.26 15.88 17.18
N ARG A 356 -4.88 16.61 16.26
CA ARG A 356 -5.58 17.85 16.61
C ARG A 356 -7.07 17.58 16.50
N LYS A 357 -7.75 17.65 17.65
CA LYS A 357 -9.18 17.97 17.77
C LYS A 357 -9.62 18.81 16.57
N GLY A 358 -10.68 18.37 15.90
CA GLY A 358 -11.41 19.19 14.95
C GLY A 358 -11.65 20.58 15.53
N GLY A 359 -10.86 21.54 15.08
CA GLY A 359 -11.01 22.96 15.39
C GLY A 359 -12.17 23.54 14.60
N GLY A 360 -13.34 22.91 14.69
CA GLY A 360 -14.60 23.56 14.38
C GLY A 360 -14.93 24.48 15.53
N ASN A 361 -14.91 25.79 15.28
CA ASN A 361 -15.52 26.78 16.15
C ASN A 361 -16.87 26.24 16.65
N GLY A 362 -17.07 26.17 17.97
CA GLY A 362 -18.05 25.30 18.63
C GLY A 362 -19.52 25.58 18.30
N ASN A 363 -19.97 25.23 17.09
CA ASN A 363 -21.36 25.40 16.64
C ASN A 363 -21.79 24.40 15.54
N ARG A 364 -21.12 23.24 15.41
CA ARG A 364 -21.64 22.11 14.62
C ARG A 364 -21.84 20.89 15.52
N GLU A 365 -22.96 20.87 16.24
CA GLU A 365 -23.54 19.62 16.71
C GLU A 365 -24.13 18.91 15.48
N GLY A 366 -23.51 17.80 15.08
CA GLY A 366 -23.93 16.97 13.96
C GLY A 366 -22.77 16.22 13.31
N ASP A 367 -22.67 14.93 13.62
CA ASP A 367 -22.22 13.83 12.73
C ASP A 367 -20.85 13.95 12.04
N GLY A 368 -19.93 14.79 12.53
CA GLY A 368 -18.60 14.97 11.95
C GLY A 368 -17.71 13.75 12.16
N GLU A 369 -17.59 12.88 11.15
CA GLU A 369 -16.60 11.81 11.12
C GLU A 369 -15.20 12.38 11.41
N GLU A 370 -14.53 11.91 12.46
CA GLU A 370 -13.15 12.29 12.75
C GLU A 370 -12.24 11.92 11.57
N GLU A 371 -11.39 12.86 11.14
CA GLU A 371 -10.41 12.59 10.08
C GLU A 371 -9.27 11.70 10.62
N GLY A 372 -9.29 10.43 10.23
CA GLY A 372 -8.22 9.47 10.56
C GLY A 372 -6.98 9.62 9.66
N CYS A 373 -6.03 8.69 9.82
CA CYS A 373 -4.87 8.55 8.94
C CYS A 373 -4.98 7.32 8.02
N VAL A 374 -4.05 7.19 7.06
CA VAL A 374 -3.83 5.93 6.33
C VAL A 374 -2.57 5.26 6.84
N LEU A 375 -2.66 3.97 7.18
CA LEU A 375 -1.51 3.12 7.48
C LEU A 375 -1.14 2.32 6.22
N PHE A 376 0.12 2.40 5.82
CA PHE A 376 0.66 1.69 4.67
C PHE A 376 1.88 0.87 5.08
N VAL A 377 1.73 -0.44 5.04
CA VAL A 377 2.75 -1.42 5.42
C VAL A 377 3.25 -2.07 4.12
N ASN A 378 4.52 -1.84 3.80
CA ASN A 378 5.10 -2.29 2.53
C ASN A 378 6.19 -3.32 2.77
N ASN A 379 6.05 -4.50 2.18
CA ASN A 379 7.05 -5.55 2.20
C ASN A 379 8.13 -5.26 1.14
N LEU A 380 9.40 -5.21 1.55
CA LEU A 380 10.54 -4.97 0.66
C LEU A 380 10.88 -6.16 -0.24
N GLY A 381 10.15 -7.26 -0.13
CA GLY A 381 10.17 -8.41 -1.05
C GLY A 381 10.58 -9.73 -0.39
N GLY A 382 11.25 -9.66 0.76
CA GLY A 382 11.79 -10.84 1.45
C GLY A 382 11.08 -11.26 2.73
N MET A 383 10.02 -10.56 3.17
CA MET A 383 9.25 -10.95 4.36
C MET A 383 8.15 -11.96 4.01
N SER A 384 7.86 -12.91 4.91
CA SER A 384 6.73 -13.83 4.75
C SER A 384 5.39 -13.11 4.96
N GLN A 385 4.32 -13.60 4.33
CA GLN A 385 2.98 -13.04 4.55
C GLN A 385 2.47 -13.26 5.97
N LEU A 386 2.96 -14.31 6.65
CA LEU A 386 2.68 -14.57 8.07
C LEU A 386 3.23 -13.43 8.94
N GLU A 387 4.51 -13.09 8.75
CA GLU A 387 5.14 -11.98 9.48
C GLU A 387 4.49 -10.64 9.13
N MET A 388 4.17 -10.39 7.85
CA MET A 388 3.47 -9.16 7.46
C MET A 388 2.09 -9.03 8.12
N GLY A 389 1.38 -10.15 8.32
CA GLY A 389 0.13 -10.18 9.07
C GLY A 389 0.30 -9.82 10.55
N ALA A 390 1.34 -10.37 11.19
CA ALA A 390 1.70 -10.05 12.57
C ALA A 390 2.11 -8.58 12.73
N VAL A 391 2.97 -8.06 11.85
CA VAL A 391 3.38 -6.64 11.83
C VAL A 391 2.17 -5.71 11.73
N VAL A 392 1.20 -6.01 10.86
CA VAL A 392 -0.03 -5.20 10.77
C VAL A 392 -0.81 -5.23 12.09
N HIS A 393 -0.96 -6.41 12.71
CA HIS A 393 -1.66 -6.54 13.99
C HIS A 393 -1.00 -5.70 15.09
N ASP A 394 0.31 -5.88 15.28
CA ASP A 394 1.06 -5.23 16.35
C ASP A 394 1.10 -3.71 16.16
N VAL A 395 1.30 -3.22 14.92
CA VAL A 395 1.27 -1.78 14.64
C VAL A 395 -0.10 -1.17 14.93
N LEU A 396 -1.20 -1.88 14.62
CA LEU A 396 -2.54 -1.41 14.95
C LEU A 396 -2.80 -1.38 16.47
N GLU A 397 -2.32 -2.39 17.21
CA GLU A 397 -2.39 -2.39 18.67
C GLU A 397 -1.57 -1.23 19.26
N ILE A 398 -0.35 -1.00 18.77
CA ILE A 398 0.51 0.12 19.19
C ILE A 398 -0.18 1.46 18.96
N LEU A 399 -0.69 1.71 17.75
CA LEU A 399 -1.40 2.97 17.39
C LEU A 399 -2.69 3.16 18.20
N GLY A 400 -3.39 2.06 18.51
CA GLY A 400 -4.61 2.06 19.30
C GLY A 400 -4.37 2.16 20.81
N SER A 401 -3.15 1.95 21.31
CA SER A 401 -2.83 1.93 22.73
C SER A 401 -2.54 3.33 23.32
N HIS A 402 -2.69 3.47 24.64
CA HIS A 402 -2.32 4.70 25.38
C HIS A 402 -0.83 4.76 25.79
N ARG A 403 -0.05 3.72 25.50
CA ARG A 403 1.36 3.58 25.90
C ARG A 403 2.12 3.20 24.64
N PRO A 404 2.83 4.13 24.00
CA PRO A 404 4.07 4.63 24.58
C PRO A 404 4.36 6.13 24.30
N PHE A 405 3.34 6.96 24.03
CA PHE A 405 3.55 8.35 23.60
C PHE A 405 3.07 9.38 24.65
N PRO A 406 3.89 9.73 25.67
CA PRO A 406 3.55 10.71 26.71
C PRO A 406 3.15 12.09 26.16
N SER A 407 3.70 12.47 25.00
CA SER A 407 3.36 13.72 24.29
C SER A 407 1.99 13.69 23.61
N LEU A 408 1.40 12.51 23.42
CA LEU A 408 0.10 12.26 22.76
C LEU A 408 -0.92 11.66 23.73
N ALA A 409 -0.70 11.79 25.05
CA ALA A 409 -1.34 11.04 26.15
C ALA A 409 -2.88 11.05 26.27
N LYS A 410 -3.63 11.57 25.29
CA LYS A 410 -5.10 11.61 25.31
C LYS A 410 -5.79 11.02 24.09
N GLU A 411 -5.09 10.70 22.99
CA GLU A 411 -5.74 10.37 21.73
C GLU A 411 -5.22 9.06 21.13
N ARG A 412 -6.14 8.16 20.77
CA ARG A 412 -5.84 6.89 20.09
C ARG A 412 -5.80 7.16 18.58
N ILE A 413 -4.80 6.62 17.89
CA ILE A 413 -4.72 6.76 16.43
C ILE A 413 -5.42 5.56 15.81
N HIS A 414 -6.48 5.80 15.07
CA HIS A 414 -7.19 4.77 14.32
C HIS A 414 -7.06 5.03 12.82
N PRO A 415 -6.27 4.22 12.09
CA PRO A 415 -6.20 4.32 10.64
C PRO A 415 -7.55 4.02 9.99
N ARG A 416 -8.00 4.88 9.07
CA ARG A 416 -9.24 4.69 8.31
C ARG A 416 -9.07 3.75 7.12
N ARG A 417 -7.83 3.62 6.64
CA ARG A 417 -7.42 2.68 5.59
C ARG A 417 -6.10 2.03 6.00
N VAL A 418 -6.02 0.71 5.82
CA VAL A 418 -4.81 -0.08 6.04
C VAL A 418 -4.45 -0.81 4.76
N TYR A 419 -3.21 -0.65 4.32
CA TYR A 419 -2.63 -1.35 3.19
C TYR A 419 -1.48 -2.24 3.67
N SER A 420 -1.45 -3.49 3.22
CA SER A 420 -0.33 -4.41 3.46
C SER A 420 -0.09 -5.27 2.23
N SER A 421 1.06 -5.10 1.59
CA SER A 421 1.52 -5.90 0.44
C SER A 421 2.96 -5.56 0.08
N SER A 422 3.48 -6.18 -0.99
CA SER A 422 4.70 -5.76 -1.68
C SER A 422 4.36 -4.71 -2.74
N TYR A 423 4.26 -3.44 -2.33
CA TYR A 423 3.88 -2.35 -3.24
C TYR A 423 5.09 -1.75 -3.97
N MET A 424 6.20 -1.56 -3.27
CA MET A 424 7.47 -1.11 -3.82
C MET A 424 8.58 -1.88 -3.11
N THR A 425 9.10 -2.89 -3.79
CA THR A 425 10.09 -3.81 -3.20
C THR A 425 11.50 -3.21 -3.24
N SER A 426 12.45 -3.94 -2.68
CA SER A 426 13.88 -3.81 -2.92
C SER A 426 14.38 -5.22 -3.25
N LEU A 427 14.06 -5.69 -4.46
CA LEU A 427 14.30 -7.06 -4.92
C LEU A 427 13.80 -8.09 -3.89
N ASN A 428 14.73 -8.76 -3.20
CA ASN A 428 14.46 -9.79 -2.18
C ASN A 428 14.89 -9.36 -0.77
N ALA A 429 15.00 -8.05 -0.50
CA ALA A 429 15.35 -7.53 0.83
C ALA A 429 14.41 -8.10 1.90
N PRO A 430 14.92 -8.77 2.95
CA PRO A 430 14.12 -9.09 4.12
C PRO A 430 13.90 -7.80 4.91
N GLY A 431 12.71 -7.26 4.83
CA GLY A 431 12.38 -6.03 5.53
C GLY A 431 11.04 -5.48 5.10
N PHE A 432 10.63 -4.44 5.78
CA PHE A 432 9.39 -3.76 5.50
C PHE A 432 9.54 -2.26 5.80
N SER A 433 8.62 -1.46 5.30
CA SER A 433 8.48 -0.06 5.67
C SER A 433 7.08 0.21 6.20
N LEU A 434 7.00 1.11 7.17
CA LEU A 434 5.75 1.65 7.68
C LEU A 434 5.61 3.08 7.19
N SER A 435 4.40 3.45 6.77
CA SER A 435 4.08 4.80 6.38
C SER A 435 2.73 5.26 6.92
N LEU A 436 2.67 6.53 7.30
CA LEU A 436 1.46 7.22 7.73
C LEU A 436 1.17 8.39 6.79
N LEU A 437 -0.05 8.45 6.28
CA LEU A 437 -0.57 9.62 5.55
C LEU A 437 -1.56 10.36 6.44
N ASP A 438 -1.26 11.63 6.72
CA ASP A 438 -2.04 12.50 7.60
C ASP A 438 -3.09 13.28 6.80
N ALA A 439 -4.34 12.82 6.82
CA ALA A 439 -5.44 13.45 6.10
C ALA A 439 -5.73 14.87 6.61
N ALA A 440 -5.67 15.08 7.93
CA ALA A 440 -5.89 16.38 8.54
C ALA A 440 -4.78 17.37 8.16
N GLY A 441 -3.53 16.91 8.14
CA GLY A 441 -2.38 17.68 7.67
C GLY A 441 -2.49 18.11 6.20
N ILE A 442 -3.02 17.24 5.32
CA ILE A 442 -3.31 17.58 3.92
C ILE A 442 -4.31 18.73 3.86
N ARG A 443 -5.46 18.60 4.56
CA ARG A 443 -6.48 19.66 4.59
C ARG A 443 -5.91 20.98 5.09
N MET A 444 -5.15 20.96 6.19
CA MET A 444 -4.50 22.18 6.72
C MET A 444 -3.51 22.82 5.74
N SER A 445 -2.76 22.01 5.00
CA SER A 445 -1.84 22.50 3.97
C SER A 445 -2.61 23.20 2.85
N LEU A 446 -3.74 22.64 2.44
CA LEU A 446 -4.62 23.23 1.43
C LEU A 446 -5.31 24.50 1.93
N ASP A 447 -5.81 24.53 3.17
CA ASP A 447 -6.41 25.73 3.78
C ASP A 447 -5.40 26.89 3.85
N THR A 448 -4.13 26.58 4.16
CA THR A 448 -3.03 27.55 4.17
C THR A 448 -2.73 28.07 2.76
N LEU A 449 -2.75 27.21 1.74
CA LEU A 449 -2.60 27.65 0.35
C LEU A 449 -3.77 28.54 -0.08
N GLN A 450 -5.01 28.17 0.24
CA GLN A 450 -6.21 28.95 -0.08
C GLN A 450 -6.21 30.34 0.58
N SER A 451 -5.76 30.44 1.83
CA SER A 451 -5.65 31.72 2.54
C SER A 451 -4.56 32.62 1.94
N ASN A 452 -3.41 32.06 1.59
CA ASN A 452 -2.33 32.79 0.91
C ASN A 452 -2.79 33.36 -0.43
N ILE A 453 -3.48 32.56 -1.26
CA ILE A 453 -4.04 33.00 -2.54
C ILE A 453 -4.98 34.21 -2.35
N THR A 454 -5.86 34.16 -1.33
CA THR A 454 -6.82 35.25 -1.04
C THR A 454 -6.15 36.52 -0.52
N SER A 455 -5.00 36.40 0.16
CA SER A 455 -4.24 37.55 0.67
C SER A 455 -3.45 38.29 -0.41
N THR A 456 -2.94 37.59 -1.43
CA THR A 456 -2.15 38.19 -2.52
C THR A 456 -3.01 39.06 -3.43
N THR A 457 -4.28 38.72 -3.64
CA THR A 457 -5.24 39.52 -4.42
C THR A 457 -5.65 40.84 -3.74
N ALA A 458 -5.37 41.02 -2.44
CA ALA A 458 -5.77 42.20 -1.68
C ALA A 458 -4.68 43.29 -1.58
N THR A 459 -3.47 43.07 -2.13
CA THR A 459 -2.30 43.92 -1.86
C THR A 459 -1.70 44.55 -3.12
N THR A 460 -2.46 45.39 -3.82
CA THR A 460 -1.91 46.35 -4.79
C THR A 460 -1.80 47.72 -4.10
N PRO A 461 -0.60 48.33 -3.98
CA PRO A 461 -0.47 49.67 -3.40
C PRO A 461 -0.92 50.71 -4.42
N THR A 462 -2.13 51.23 -4.28
CA THR A 462 -2.61 52.39 -5.04
C THR A 462 -1.99 53.67 -4.49
N SER A 463 -0.98 54.18 -5.20
CA SER A 463 -0.60 55.59 -5.09
C SER A 463 -1.51 56.43 -5.97
N SER A 464 -2.06 57.49 -5.37
CA SER A 464 -2.73 58.67 -5.95
C SER A 464 -4.25 58.62 -6.17
N SER A 465 -4.84 59.73 -5.74
CA SER A 465 -6.25 60.12 -5.67
C SER A 465 -6.99 60.03 -7.01
N THR A 466 -8.26 59.60 -6.98
CA THR A 466 -9.48 60.41 -7.22
C THR A 466 -10.71 59.50 -7.13
N THR A 467 -11.81 60.04 -6.60
CA THR A 467 -13.16 59.46 -6.46
C THR A 467 -13.66 58.67 -7.68
N ALA A 468 -14.04 57.40 -7.49
CA ALA A 468 -15.06 56.70 -8.27
C ALA A 468 -15.65 55.51 -7.48
N GLN A 469 -16.97 55.33 -7.58
CA GLN A 469 -17.76 54.27 -6.97
C GLN A 469 -17.45 52.89 -7.56
N GLY A 470 -17.58 51.85 -6.72
CA GLY A 470 -17.78 50.45 -7.12
C GLY A 470 -16.50 49.71 -7.49
N SER A 471 -15.78 49.19 -6.49
CA SER A 471 -14.72 48.19 -6.73
C SER A 471 -15.28 46.79 -6.53
N ASP A 472 -15.72 46.15 -7.62
CA ASP A 472 -15.75 44.70 -7.67
C ASP A 472 -14.30 44.21 -7.51
N SER A 473 -14.06 43.37 -6.50
CA SER A 473 -12.76 42.72 -6.31
C SER A 473 -12.54 41.76 -7.48
N ASP A 474 -11.63 42.11 -8.39
CA ASP A 474 -11.28 41.32 -9.58
C ASP A 474 -10.40 40.11 -9.14
N SER A 475 -11.03 39.11 -8.50
CA SER A 475 -10.38 37.84 -8.16
C SER A 475 -10.15 37.02 -9.43
N ASP A 476 -8.91 36.56 -9.64
CA ASP A 476 -8.53 35.72 -10.78
C ASP A 476 -9.45 34.47 -10.86
N PRO A 477 -10.26 34.33 -11.93
CA PRO A 477 -11.24 33.25 -12.04
C PRO A 477 -10.62 31.84 -12.06
N GLU A 478 -9.36 31.69 -12.46
CA GLU A 478 -8.66 30.40 -12.39
C GLU A 478 -8.31 30.02 -10.94
N GLN A 479 -7.97 31.01 -10.11
CA GLN A 479 -7.66 30.81 -8.70
C GLN A 479 -8.91 30.48 -7.88
N GLU A 480 -10.04 31.13 -8.16
CA GLU A 480 -11.30 30.79 -7.50
C GLU A 480 -11.78 29.37 -7.88
N GLN A 481 -11.66 28.98 -9.16
CA GLN A 481 -11.98 27.61 -9.57
C GLN A 481 -11.07 26.57 -8.89
N LEU A 482 -9.78 26.87 -8.77
CA LEU A 482 -8.82 26.01 -8.06
C LEU A 482 -9.22 25.85 -6.58
N LYS A 483 -9.63 26.92 -5.90
CA LYS A 483 -10.10 26.87 -4.50
C LYS A 483 -11.34 25.98 -4.37
N GLU A 484 -12.34 26.18 -5.23
CA GLU A 484 -13.55 25.36 -5.24
C GLU A 484 -13.26 23.88 -5.47
N ASP A 485 -12.37 23.57 -6.40
CA ASP A 485 -12.05 22.19 -6.76
C ASP A 485 -11.25 21.48 -5.67
N LEU A 486 -10.31 22.17 -5.01
CA LEU A 486 -9.60 21.66 -3.84
C LEU A 486 -10.56 21.30 -2.70
N ALA A 487 -11.58 22.12 -2.46
CA ALA A 487 -12.57 21.89 -1.41
C ALA A 487 -13.48 20.67 -1.67
N LYS A 488 -13.56 20.18 -2.91
CA LYS A 488 -14.39 19.02 -3.30
C LYS A 488 -13.64 17.69 -3.19
N ILE A 489 -12.32 17.70 -2.98
CA ILE A 489 -11.53 16.47 -2.99
C ILE A 489 -11.72 15.70 -1.68
N ASP A 490 -12.19 14.47 -1.78
CA ASP A 490 -12.13 13.47 -0.71
C ASP A 490 -10.99 12.48 -0.95
N LEU A 491 -9.99 12.51 -0.06
CA LEU A 491 -8.82 11.63 -0.08
C LEU A 491 -9.22 10.16 -0.10
N TYR A 492 -10.18 9.75 0.74
CA TYR A 492 -10.54 8.35 0.91
C TYR A 492 -11.29 7.83 -0.31
N SER A 493 -12.14 8.65 -0.92
CA SER A 493 -12.74 8.36 -2.21
C SER A 493 -11.68 8.18 -3.31
N LEU A 494 -10.65 9.03 -3.38
CA LEU A 494 -9.57 8.86 -4.37
C LEU A 494 -8.78 7.56 -4.17
N LEU A 495 -8.51 7.17 -2.92
CA LEU A 495 -7.87 5.91 -2.57
C LEU A 495 -8.72 4.69 -2.96
N ASP A 496 -10.03 4.78 -2.75
CA ASP A 496 -11.00 3.72 -3.08
C ASP A 496 -11.40 3.71 -4.57
N ALA A 497 -11.07 4.75 -5.33
CA ALA A 497 -11.48 4.89 -6.73
C ALA A 497 -10.97 3.72 -7.59
N PRO A 498 -11.76 3.23 -8.56
CA PRO A 498 -11.38 2.09 -9.38
C PRO A 498 -10.11 2.35 -10.21
N THR A 499 -9.40 1.29 -10.55
CA THR A 499 -8.24 1.33 -11.44
C THR A 499 -8.08 0.00 -12.17
N ASP A 500 -7.55 0.03 -13.39
CA ASP A 500 -7.13 -1.18 -14.12
C ASP A 500 -5.63 -1.49 -13.96
N ALA A 501 -4.92 -0.75 -13.09
CA ALA A 501 -3.56 -1.08 -12.67
C ALA A 501 -3.53 -2.42 -11.92
N THR A 502 -2.88 -3.43 -12.51
CA THR A 502 -2.96 -4.83 -12.04
C THR A 502 -2.32 -5.07 -10.69
N ALA A 503 -1.36 -4.23 -10.28
CA ALA A 503 -0.67 -4.39 -9.01
C ALA A 503 -1.30 -3.60 -7.86
N TRP A 504 -2.34 -2.79 -8.11
CA TRP A 504 -3.03 -2.08 -7.04
C TRP A 504 -3.94 -3.03 -6.26
N VAL A 505 -3.44 -3.46 -5.10
CA VAL A 505 -4.24 -4.17 -4.10
C VAL A 505 -4.89 -3.12 -3.21
N GLY A 506 -6.16 -2.82 -3.45
CA GLY A 506 -6.90 -1.77 -2.74
C GLY A 506 -6.95 -1.94 -1.22
N ALA A 507 -7.38 -0.91 -0.51
CA ALA A 507 -7.43 -0.93 0.95
C ALA A 507 -8.45 -1.92 1.52
N ARG A 508 -8.15 -2.42 2.72
CA ARG A 508 -9.19 -2.91 3.63
C ARG A 508 -9.82 -1.70 4.32
N ARG A 509 -11.15 -1.55 4.19
CA ARG A 509 -11.90 -0.54 4.95
C ARG A 509 -11.96 -0.95 6.42
N TRP A 510 -11.65 -0.01 7.29
CA TRP A 510 -11.84 -0.14 8.72
C TRP A 510 -12.91 0.87 9.13
N ASP A 511 -14.16 0.62 8.73
CA ASP A 511 -15.24 1.57 8.97
C ASP A 511 -15.64 1.57 10.46
N SER A 512 -15.71 2.78 11.03
CA SER A 512 -16.40 3.18 12.26
C SER A 512 -16.41 2.15 13.40
N VAL A 513 -15.30 2.07 14.11
CA VAL A 513 -15.34 1.63 15.50
C VAL A 513 -15.80 2.85 16.29
N ASP A 514 -17.03 2.81 16.81
CA ASP A 514 -17.50 3.78 17.81
C ASP A 514 -16.37 3.99 18.85
N PRO A 515 -15.91 5.23 19.12
CA PRO A 515 -14.83 5.49 20.08
C PRO A 515 -15.10 4.91 21.48
N SER A 516 -16.37 4.62 21.79
CA SER A 516 -16.79 3.97 23.03
C SER A 516 -16.77 2.43 22.99
N ASP A 517 -16.70 1.81 21.81
CA ASP A 517 -16.79 0.36 21.62
C ASP A 517 -15.52 -0.15 20.94
N SER A 518 -14.45 -0.28 21.73
CA SER A 518 -13.12 -0.72 21.29
C SER A 518 -13.24 -1.96 20.38
N ALA A 519 -12.58 -1.94 19.21
CA ALA A 519 -12.58 -3.08 18.28
C ALA A 519 -12.14 -4.40 18.93
N GLY A 520 -11.33 -4.30 20.00
CA GLY A 520 -10.99 -5.42 20.88
C GLY A 520 -12.21 -6.03 21.59
N GLU A 521 -13.16 -5.22 22.04
CA GLU A 521 -14.40 -5.67 22.71
C GLU A 521 -15.38 -6.36 21.76
N ARG A 522 -15.55 -5.87 20.52
CA ARG A 522 -16.37 -6.56 19.51
C ARG A 522 -15.73 -7.85 19.01
N ARG A 523 -14.40 -7.88 18.81
CA ARG A 523 -13.65 -9.11 18.51
C ARG A 523 -13.73 -10.10 19.66
N ARG A 524 -13.54 -9.63 20.90
CA ARG A 524 -13.70 -10.43 22.13
C ARG A 524 -15.12 -10.96 22.27
N LYS A 525 -16.16 -10.14 22.09
CA LYS A 525 -17.56 -10.56 22.08
C LYS A 525 -17.89 -11.53 20.95
N GLY A 526 -17.31 -11.34 19.76
CA GLY A 526 -17.45 -12.25 18.63
C GLY A 526 -16.75 -13.59 18.87
N GLN A 527 -15.56 -13.58 19.47
CA GLN A 527 -14.83 -14.77 19.91
C GLN A 527 -15.58 -15.47 21.05
N GLU A 528 -16.07 -14.74 22.05
CA GLU A 528 -16.89 -15.25 23.15
C GLU A 528 -18.22 -15.82 22.65
N ALA A 529 -18.85 -15.19 21.66
CA ALA A 529 -20.05 -15.71 21.00
C ALA A 529 -19.74 -16.98 20.20
N ALA A 530 -18.62 -17.04 19.49
CA ALA A 530 -18.18 -18.24 18.79
C ALA A 530 -17.86 -19.39 19.77
N VAL A 531 -17.16 -19.09 20.87
CA VAL A 531 -16.91 -20.03 21.98
C VAL A 531 -18.23 -20.48 22.60
N GLY A 532 -19.20 -19.57 22.80
CA GLY A 532 -20.53 -19.87 23.33
C GLY A 532 -21.39 -20.74 22.41
N ILE A 533 -21.33 -20.51 21.09
CA ILE A 533 -21.99 -21.35 20.08
C ILE A 533 -21.39 -22.75 20.08
N LEU A 534 -20.05 -22.85 20.10
CA LEU A 534 -19.33 -24.12 20.17
C LEU A 534 -19.66 -24.88 21.47
N ALA A 535 -19.67 -24.19 22.62
CA ALA A 535 -20.06 -24.78 23.91
C ALA A 535 -21.51 -25.28 23.92
N SER A 536 -22.45 -24.53 23.32
CA SER A 536 -23.86 -24.89 23.22
C SER A 536 -24.12 -26.06 22.27
N SER A 537 -23.28 -26.24 21.25
CA SER A 537 -23.36 -27.40 20.35
C SER A 537 -22.89 -28.71 21.03
N ARG A 538 -21.90 -28.62 21.93
CA ARG A 538 -21.33 -29.77 22.64
C ARG A 538 -22.24 -30.32 23.74
N THR A 539 -23.13 -29.51 24.32
CA THR A 539 -24.10 -29.96 25.35
C THR A 539 -25.34 -30.66 24.77
N SER A 540 -25.55 -30.60 23.46
CA SER A 540 -26.74 -31.18 22.81
C SER A 540 -26.68 -32.71 22.59
N THR A 541 -25.57 -33.37 22.94
CA THR A 541 -25.38 -34.82 22.71
C THR A 541 -25.57 -35.70 23.95
N SER A 542 -25.84 -35.17 25.14
CA SER A 542 -26.24 -36.00 26.28
C SER A 542 -27.75 -36.26 26.27
N GLY A 543 -28.18 -37.28 25.52
CA GLY A 543 -29.52 -37.85 25.63
C GLY A 543 -29.80 -38.30 27.06
N ALA A 544 -30.71 -37.59 27.73
CA ALA A 544 -31.19 -37.92 29.07
C ALA A 544 -32.04 -39.21 29.05
N VAL A 545 -31.77 -40.12 29.98
CA VAL A 545 -32.71 -41.17 30.40
C VAL A 545 -33.23 -40.80 31.80
N PRO A 546 -34.55 -40.72 32.04
CA PRO A 546 -35.10 -40.31 33.33
C PRO A 546 -35.48 -41.51 34.23
N GLY A 547 -35.24 -41.35 35.54
CA GLY A 547 -35.81 -42.16 36.63
C GLY A 547 -34.77 -42.35 37.76
N GLY A 548 -35.03 -42.19 39.05
CA GLY A 548 -36.21 -41.87 39.84
C GLY A 548 -35.98 -42.38 41.28
N GLY A 549 -36.28 -41.57 42.31
CA GLY A 549 -36.54 -41.98 43.71
C GLY A 549 -35.36 -42.31 44.66
N GLY A 550 -35.22 -41.56 45.78
CA GLY A 550 -34.25 -41.78 46.88
C GLY A 550 -34.64 -42.90 47.89
N PRO A 551 -34.25 -42.90 49.19
CA PRO A 551 -33.28 -42.08 49.95
C PRO A 551 -32.20 -42.91 50.76
N ALA A 552 -31.29 -42.22 51.46
CA ALA A 552 -30.23 -42.74 52.37
C ALA A 552 -30.78 -43.23 53.76
N PRO A 553 -30.01 -43.60 54.82
CA PRO A 553 -28.55 -43.79 55.03
C PRO A 553 -28.16 -45.05 55.90
N GLN A 554 -26.86 -45.31 56.17
CA GLN A 554 -26.33 -45.63 57.53
C GLN A 554 -24.82 -45.95 57.56
N ALA A 555 -24.19 -45.63 58.71
CA ALA A 555 -22.78 -45.75 59.05
C ALA A 555 -22.45 -47.03 59.85
N SER A 556 -21.19 -47.49 59.84
CA SER A 556 -20.45 -48.04 61.02
C SER A 556 -19.06 -48.60 60.63
N THR A 557 -18.26 -48.92 61.63
CA THR A 557 -16.79 -48.75 61.75
C THR A 557 -15.96 -50.04 61.96
N ALA A 558 -14.70 -50.04 61.45
CA ALA A 558 -13.44 -50.69 61.92
C ALA A 558 -13.25 -52.25 61.81
N PRO A 559 -12.02 -52.85 61.90
CA PRO A 559 -10.63 -52.34 62.08
C PRO A 559 -9.58 -52.91 61.05
N PRO A 560 -8.25 -52.67 61.16
CA PRO A 560 -7.28 -52.87 60.06
C PRO A 560 -6.56 -54.23 60.13
N SER A 561 -6.17 -54.80 58.98
CA SER A 561 -5.10 -55.81 58.96
C SER A 561 -4.43 -56.00 57.60
N SER A 562 -3.10 -56.14 57.69
CA SER A 562 -2.15 -56.81 56.81
C SER A 562 -1.90 -56.28 55.39
N SER A 563 -0.67 -55.78 55.25
CA SER A 563 0.12 -55.64 54.02
C SER A 563 0.03 -56.89 53.14
N SER A 564 -0.65 -56.77 52.00
CA SER A 564 -0.48 -57.64 50.84
C SER A 564 0.13 -56.79 49.72
N ALA A 565 1.06 -57.36 48.96
CA ALA A 565 1.59 -56.73 47.76
C ALA A 565 0.40 -56.36 46.85
N SER A 566 0.14 -55.07 46.71
CA SER A 566 -1.03 -54.56 46.01
C SER A 566 -0.92 -54.90 44.53
N THR A 567 -1.74 -55.83 44.05
CA THR A 567 -2.12 -55.88 42.64
C THR A 567 -2.45 -54.45 42.21
N PRO A 568 -1.85 -53.93 41.12
CA PRO A 568 -2.08 -52.56 40.70
C PRO A 568 -3.59 -52.40 40.47
N THR A 569 -4.16 -51.38 41.08
CA THR A 569 -5.56 -51.03 40.83
C THR A 569 -5.71 -50.75 39.33
N LEU A 570 -6.86 -51.07 38.74
CA LEU A 570 -7.13 -50.79 37.33
C LEU A 570 -6.80 -49.33 36.97
N SER A 571 -7.06 -48.40 37.89
CA SER A 571 -6.64 -46.99 37.80
C SER A 571 -5.13 -46.78 37.67
N GLY A 572 -4.31 -47.45 38.49
CA GLY A 572 -2.86 -47.36 38.41
C GLY A 572 -2.29 -47.98 37.12
N VAL A 573 -2.94 -49.03 36.60
CA VAL A 573 -2.57 -49.63 35.31
C VAL A 573 -2.87 -48.67 34.15
N VAL A 574 -4.03 -48.01 34.16
CA VAL A 574 -4.44 -47.06 33.12
C VAL A 574 -3.56 -45.79 33.13
N ASP A 575 -3.24 -45.26 34.31
CA ASP A 575 -2.31 -44.12 34.45
C ASP A 575 -0.93 -44.44 33.87
N ALA A 576 -0.35 -45.58 34.28
CA ALA A 576 0.94 -46.03 33.77
C ALA A 576 0.92 -46.28 32.25
N ALA A 577 -0.19 -46.79 31.70
CA ALA A 577 -0.34 -47.02 30.27
C ALA A 577 -0.35 -45.71 29.46
N ILE A 578 -1.11 -44.69 29.92
CA ILE A 578 -1.15 -43.39 29.23
C ILE A 578 0.22 -42.71 29.28
N ARG A 579 0.87 -42.69 30.45
CA ARG A 579 2.23 -42.13 30.60
C ARG A 579 3.26 -42.87 29.74
N GLY A 580 3.17 -44.19 29.69
CA GLY A 580 4.04 -45.04 28.86
C GLY A 580 3.87 -44.77 27.37
N ALA A 581 2.64 -44.60 26.89
CA ALA A 581 2.33 -44.25 25.51
C ALA A 581 2.85 -42.86 25.14
N CYS A 582 2.61 -41.86 25.99
CA CYS A 582 3.11 -40.49 25.77
C CYS A 582 4.64 -40.46 25.71
N THR A 583 5.32 -41.19 26.59
CA THR A 583 6.79 -41.29 26.59
C THR A 583 7.31 -41.93 25.31
N HIS A 584 6.64 -42.98 24.79
CA HIS A 584 7.04 -43.59 23.51
C HIS A 584 6.89 -42.62 22.34
N VAL A 585 5.77 -41.88 22.27
CA VAL A 585 5.54 -40.86 21.25
C VAL A 585 6.65 -39.80 21.27
N LEU A 586 7.01 -39.28 22.44
CA LEU A 586 8.09 -38.29 22.58
C LEU A 586 9.46 -38.83 22.16
N ASN A 587 9.71 -40.13 22.37
CA ASN A 587 10.97 -40.78 21.97
C ASN A 587 11.08 -40.98 20.45
N VAL A 588 9.96 -41.10 19.72
CA VAL A 588 9.94 -41.27 18.27
C VAL A 588 9.61 -39.98 17.51
N ARG A 589 9.53 -38.83 18.20
CA ARG A 589 9.23 -37.51 17.62
C ARG A 589 10.03 -37.22 16.36
N ASP A 590 11.36 -37.25 16.45
CA ASP A 590 12.24 -36.87 15.33
C ASP A 590 12.08 -37.82 14.14
N GLU A 591 11.86 -39.11 14.40
CA GLU A 591 11.64 -40.14 13.37
C GLU A 591 10.28 -39.96 12.66
N LEU A 592 9.22 -39.62 13.42
CA LEU A 592 7.91 -39.30 12.85
C LEU A 592 7.99 -38.04 11.96
N THR A 593 8.67 -37.00 12.42
CA THR A 593 8.92 -35.78 11.64
C THR A 593 9.74 -36.06 10.39
N GLU A 594 10.75 -36.94 10.47
CA GLU A 594 11.57 -37.33 9.32
C GLU A 594 10.74 -38.06 8.25
N TYR A 595 9.94 -39.06 8.64
CA TYR A 595 9.07 -39.78 7.71
C TYR A 595 8.02 -38.87 7.07
N ASP A 596 7.45 -37.97 7.86
CA ASP A 596 6.47 -37.02 7.38
C ASP A 596 7.10 -35.97 6.44
N THR A 597 8.34 -35.55 6.66
CA THR A 597 9.07 -34.64 5.74
C THR A 597 9.23 -35.22 4.32
N LEU A 598 9.21 -36.54 4.16
CA LEU A 598 9.39 -37.18 2.85
C LEU A 598 8.19 -36.99 1.91
N VAL A 599 6.96 -37.01 2.43
CA VAL A 599 5.73 -37.00 1.62
C VAL A 599 4.58 -36.15 2.19
N GLY A 600 4.71 -35.67 3.44
CA GLY A 600 3.79 -34.79 4.16
C GLY A 600 4.37 -33.39 4.39
N ASP A 601 3.92 -32.71 5.44
CA ASP A 601 4.30 -31.32 5.78
C ASP A 601 5.46 -31.24 6.78
N GLY A 602 5.85 -32.36 7.39
CA GLY A 602 7.04 -32.47 8.22
C GLY A 602 6.83 -31.93 9.63
N ASP A 603 5.61 -32.01 10.15
CA ASP A 603 5.28 -31.59 11.52
C ASP A 603 4.69 -32.72 12.39
N CYS A 604 4.43 -33.90 11.81
CA CYS A 604 3.74 -35.00 12.50
C CYS A 604 4.34 -35.37 13.87
N GLY A 605 5.67 -35.39 14.00
CA GLY A 605 6.32 -35.65 15.29
C GLY A 605 6.11 -34.53 16.30
N ASP A 606 6.16 -33.26 15.88
CA ASP A 606 5.91 -32.11 16.73
C ASP A 606 4.45 -32.06 17.20
N THR A 607 3.53 -32.34 16.28
CA THR A 607 2.09 -32.49 16.52
C THR A 607 1.81 -33.56 17.58
N PHE A 608 2.32 -34.77 17.42
CA PHE A 608 2.11 -35.86 18.38
C PHE A 608 2.82 -35.61 19.72
N ALA A 609 3.98 -34.92 19.71
CA ALA A 609 4.69 -34.53 20.91
C ALA A 609 3.92 -33.48 21.74
N ALA A 610 3.27 -32.51 21.09
CA ALA A 610 2.38 -31.57 21.76
C ALA A 610 1.24 -32.31 22.48
N GLY A 611 0.66 -33.34 21.84
CA GLY A 611 -0.45 -34.11 22.40
C GLY A 611 -0.02 -34.95 23.59
N ALA A 612 1.13 -35.62 23.48
CA ALA A 612 1.74 -36.39 24.55
C ALA A 612 2.05 -35.52 25.77
N ASN A 613 2.67 -34.33 25.56
CA ASN A 613 2.93 -33.38 26.63
C ASN A 613 1.62 -32.85 27.26
N GLY A 614 0.59 -32.66 26.44
CA GLY A 614 -0.75 -32.30 26.88
C GLY A 614 -1.36 -33.29 27.86
N LEU A 615 -1.35 -34.57 27.50
CA LEU A 615 -1.86 -35.65 28.35
C LEU A 615 -1.05 -35.83 29.63
N LEU A 616 0.28 -35.73 29.56
CA LEU A 616 1.14 -35.80 30.75
C LEU A 616 0.83 -34.66 31.73
N GLN A 617 0.70 -33.42 31.22
CA GLN A 617 0.34 -32.28 32.05
C GLN A 617 -1.07 -32.43 32.65
N ALA A 618 -2.03 -32.96 31.89
CA ALA A 618 -3.40 -33.17 32.37
C ALA A 618 -3.48 -34.24 33.47
N LEU A 619 -2.66 -35.30 33.37
CA LEU A 619 -2.52 -36.32 34.41
C LEU A 619 -1.87 -35.74 35.68
N ASP A 620 -0.79 -34.97 35.52
CA ASP A 620 -0.06 -34.34 36.63
C ASP A 620 -0.91 -33.32 37.39
N ASN A 621 -1.75 -32.56 36.66
CA ASN A 621 -2.66 -31.58 37.23
C ASN A 621 -4.01 -32.16 37.66
N HIS A 622 -4.20 -33.48 37.52
CA HIS A 622 -5.44 -34.20 37.85
C HIS A 622 -6.70 -33.71 37.08
N THR A 623 -6.54 -33.03 35.95
CA THR A 623 -7.65 -32.69 35.05
C THR A 623 -8.08 -33.89 34.20
N LEU A 624 -7.18 -34.85 33.98
CA LEU A 624 -7.49 -36.20 33.51
C LEU A 624 -7.43 -37.16 34.71
N THR A 625 -8.53 -37.86 35.00
CA THR A 625 -8.64 -38.73 36.18
C THR A 625 -8.82 -40.20 35.77
N THR A 626 -7.98 -41.07 36.32
CA THR A 626 -8.03 -42.53 36.10
C THR A 626 -8.69 -43.29 37.26
N GLN A 627 -9.09 -42.60 38.34
CA GLN A 627 -9.63 -43.20 39.58
C GLN A 627 -11.16 -43.29 39.57
N ASN A 628 -11.71 -44.48 39.83
CA ASN A 628 -13.16 -44.72 39.96
C ASN A 628 -14.00 -44.26 38.75
N VAL A 629 -13.40 -44.19 37.57
CA VAL A 629 -14.06 -43.76 36.33
C VAL A 629 -14.20 -44.95 35.37
N GLU A 630 -15.34 -45.04 34.67
CA GLU A 630 -15.51 -45.95 33.54
C GLU A 630 -14.49 -45.64 32.43
N LEU A 631 -13.95 -46.67 31.78
CA LEU A 631 -12.92 -46.52 30.74
C LEU A 631 -13.38 -45.60 29.59
N SER A 632 -14.68 -45.63 29.25
CA SER A 632 -15.29 -44.74 28.24
C SER A 632 -15.10 -43.26 28.57
N LYS A 633 -15.19 -42.88 29.85
CA LYS A 633 -14.97 -41.50 30.30
C LYS A 633 -13.49 -41.13 30.30
N VAL A 634 -12.60 -42.07 30.62
CA VAL A 634 -11.15 -41.85 30.50
C VAL A 634 -10.76 -41.60 29.05
N VAL A 635 -11.30 -42.41 28.12
CA VAL A 635 -11.09 -42.21 26.67
C VAL A 635 -11.65 -40.87 26.20
N SER A 636 -12.82 -40.47 26.69
CA SER A 636 -13.39 -39.14 26.41
C SER A 636 -12.48 -38.02 26.92
N GLN A 637 -11.98 -38.11 28.15
CA GLN A 637 -11.06 -37.10 28.71
C GLN A 637 -9.73 -37.04 27.96
N VAL A 638 -9.19 -38.18 27.53
CA VAL A 638 -8.01 -38.22 26.65
C VAL A 638 -8.32 -37.48 25.34
N ALA A 639 -9.45 -37.79 24.69
CA ALA A 639 -9.84 -37.12 23.46
C ALA A 639 -10.03 -35.61 23.67
N ASP A 640 -10.66 -35.19 24.76
CA ASP A 640 -10.86 -33.78 25.09
C ASP A 640 -9.50 -33.04 25.23
N VAL A 641 -8.54 -33.61 25.96
CA VAL A 641 -7.19 -33.03 26.12
C VAL A 641 -6.45 -32.92 24.80
N LEU A 642 -6.63 -33.89 23.90
CA LEU A 642 -5.99 -33.88 22.58
C LEU A 642 -6.67 -32.89 21.61
N LEU A 643 -7.98 -32.68 21.75
CA LEU A 643 -8.79 -31.76 20.95
C LEU A 643 -8.71 -30.29 21.42
N GLU A 644 -8.13 -30.01 22.60
CA GLU A 644 -7.89 -28.66 23.13
C GLU A 644 -6.64 -27.98 22.50
N ASP A 645 -6.47 -28.11 21.18
CA ASP A 645 -5.35 -27.57 20.39
C ASP A 645 -3.96 -28.07 20.85
N ARG A 646 -3.89 -29.31 21.35
CA ARG A 646 -2.63 -29.96 21.73
C ARG A 646 -2.15 -30.98 20.71
N MET A 647 -2.92 -31.29 19.67
CA MET A 647 -2.50 -31.99 18.44
C MET A 647 -3.11 -31.33 17.22
#